data_AF-A0A6J1QTB3-F1
#
_entry.id   AF-A0A6J1QTB3-F1
#
_cell.length_a   1.000
_cell.length_b   1.000
_cell.length_c   1.000
_cell.angle_alpha   90.00
_cell.angle_beta   90.00
_cell.angle_gamma   90.00
#
_symmetry.space_group_name_H-M   'P 1'
#
loop_
_entity.id
_entity.type
_entity.pdbx_description
1 polymer ?
#
loop_
_entity_poly.entity_id
_entity_poly.type
_entity_poly.pdbx_seq_one_letter_code
_entity_poly.pdbx_strand_id
1 'polypeptide(L)'
;MCDNIRGNPFAGLFSTDNDAVSFSSEHRAVDDGADDASCAERRSSGASKDEPGIPVENATETADLDDKVDRLMAHVFGLTLRRAQDSLVFVDADSIEHAVFERLMLPDPKPKARDVDSHVVQTQVITYLYECYCRLKRYQTNGVEDTVRNACQIVLRNANTALQEPDLFQYQEIHSQFVALFMNDVTSESELSSFVSGIVEELIAVNRESDVEDVVTKSFSPVLDIIHKEAVQSNLFTFCKQWFALLNTFSTIDPLAKLIIRHSTPKNNQGCGYSETLLGALFSISCLPKTSKDPYDLFDKPLRQPNTIMEETIPVAMGSLSEALHKVFHSLLKCSTELRHLTLQWLGNCLHANANRGKLWNSHMEMGLLGVLCVSDGFMLNIGNVLLRLCQPFCAKLNDAKVPKIDPTYCSAEAKDEAESLQRGIHMKGLSSETCLIPTPEGESRPTADSFGFITECFFLTHRALDLGYRVILDKFLKTNQDLARIQRAYNDARTGGSSEVLELITQRMETEMTKYLTLKASLLVPKMLEHLAKFHAMTAFWLTQVNLHIVTEEDKQNFAPKEYTPVTFPLSETVPITLRCIPEFVVENTIGFLCFLRRLSPNTFEEQGPSFLNPILTEIIVLMESQHRLYNPHLRARLAESLEALLPTADENVAPATPNLGTFHREQLFLTHPYRQQIIVNLLYVFVSIEMTGQSVQFEQKFNYRRPMYIVMDYLWKLAEHRNNFITLAQEAESNMEAVQPPLFLRFINLLMNDAVFLLDEALSNMAQLRQMLQARESGEWNKLPPNEREQQA
;
A
#
# COMPACT_ATOMS: atom_id res chain seq x y z
N MET A 1 17.33 -13.55 -22.28
CA MET A 1 16.95 -12.13 -22.13
C MET A 1 17.77 -11.48 -21.01
N CYS A 2 19.11 -11.37 -21.16
CA CYS A 2 20.00 -10.89 -20.09
C CYS A 2 20.84 -9.64 -20.43
N ASP A 3 20.60 -8.95 -21.54
CA ASP A 3 21.59 -8.00 -22.06
C ASP A 3 21.26 -6.51 -21.88
N ASN A 4 20.25 -6.13 -21.10
CA ASN A 4 19.92 -4.70 -20.94
C ASN A 4 19.76 -4.23 -19.49
N ILE A 5 20.85 -4.28 -18.72
CA ILE A 5 20.94 -3.83 -17.33
C ILE A 5 20.71 -2.31 -17.19
N ARG A 6 21.03 -1.50 -18.23
CA ARG A 6 20.82 -0.05 -18.22
C ARG A 6 19.35 0.39 -18.35
N GLY A 7 18.46 -0.51 -18.76
CA GLY A 7 17.02 -0.25 -18.85
C GLY A 7 16.22 -0.68 -17.62
N ASN A 8 16.83 -1.37 -16.64
CA ASN A 8 16.13 -1.92 -15.49
C ASN A 8 16.22 -0.97 -14.27
N PRO A 9 15.12 -0.30 -13.86
CA PRO A 9 15.13 0.65 -12.74
C PRO A 9 15.34 -0.02 -11.36
N PHE A 10 15.28 -1.35 -11.28
CA PHE A 10 15.55 -2.13 -10.07
C PHE A 10 17.02 -2.57 -9.97
N ALA A 11 17.86 -2.30 -10.99
CA ALA A 11 19.30 -2.58 -10.94
C ALA A 11 19.99 -1.80 -9.81
N GLY A 12 19.45 -0.63 -9.42
CA GLY A 12 19.93 0.15 -8.27
C GLY A 12 19.63 -0.45 -6.89
N LEU A 13 18.87 -1.56 -6.80
CA LEU A 13 18.56 -2.26 -5.55
C LEU A 13 19.59 -3.32 -5.16
N PHE A 14 20.47 -3.71 -6.09
CA PHE A 14 21.44 -4.79 -5.90
C PHE A 14 22.86 -4.23 -5.81
N SER A 15 23.68 -4.82 -4.94
CA SER A 15 25.05 -4.38 -4.66
C SER A 15 26.03 -4.74 -5.78
N THR A 16 25.78 -5.84 -6.50
CA THR A 16 26.56 -6.33 -7.65
C THR A 16 25.65 -6.99 -8.69
N ASP A 17 26.12 -7.11 -9.94
CA ASP A 17 25.39 -7.84 -11.00
C ASP A 17 25.18 -9.33 -10.64
N ASN A 18 26.06 -9.91 -9.85
CA ASN A 18 25.93 -11.29 -9.35
C ASN A 18 24.79 -11.43 -8.31
N ASP A 19 24.51 -10.41 -7.51
CA ASP A 19 23.36 -10.44 -6.58
C ASP A 19 22.03 -10.39 -7.33
N ALA A 20 21.98 -9.61 -8.43
CA ALA A 20 20.82 -9.57 -9.31
C ALA A 20 20.59 -10.90 -10.01
N VAL A 21 21.66 -11.60 -10.43
CA VAL A 21 21.59 -12.94 -11.04
C VAL A 21 21.26 -14.03 -10.00
N SER A 22 21.75 -13.91 -8.76
CA SER A 22 21.45 -14.84 -7.66
C SER A 22 19.97 -14.75 -7.24
N PHE A 23 19.44 -13.54 -7.12
CA PHE A 23 18.01 -13.31 -6.86
C PHE A 23 17.11 -13.84 -8.00
N SER A 24 17.60 -13.80 -9.23
CA SER A 24 16.90 -14.34 -10.41
C SER A 24 16.93 -15.88 -10.47
N SER A 25 17.93 -16.52 -9.84
CA SER A 25 18.12 -17.97 -9.86
C SER A 25 17.50 -18.68 -8.65
N GLU A 26 17.39 -18.02 -7.49
CA GLU A 26 16.62 -18.55 -6.34
C GLU A 26 15.12 -18.71 -6.65
N HIS A 27 14.58 -17.96 -7.61
CA HIS A 27 13.20 -18.13 -8.10
C HIS A 27 13.04 -19.19 -9.21
N ARG A 28 14.12 -19.86 -9.63
CA ARG A 28 14.08 -20.96 -10.63
C ARG A 28 14.27 -22.36 -10.04
N ALA A 29 14.64 -22.48 -8.77
CA ALA A 29 14.93 -23.77 -8.14
C ALA A 29 13.65 -24.46 -7.60
N VAL A 30 12.73 -24.86 -8.48
CA VAL A 30 11.69 -25.87 -8.15
C VAL A 30 11.53 -26.94 -9.24
N ASP A 31 11.97 -26.73 -10.47
CA ASP A 31 11.89 -27.76 -11.52
C ASP A 31 13.26 -28.00 -12.15
N ASP A 32 14.01 -28.95 -11.60
CA ASP A 32 14.84 -29.82 -12.43
C ASP A 32 15.32 -31.03 -11.63
N GLY A 33 14.82 -32.20 -12.02
CA GLY A 33 15.17 -33.46 -11.35
C GLY A 33 14.58 -34.67 -12.06
N ALA A 34 15.10 -35.00 -13.24
CA ALA A 34 15.47 -36.35 -13.65
C ALA A 34 15.75 -36.39 -15.16
N ASP A 35 17.00 -36.65 -15.53
CA ASP A 35 17.31 -37.75 -16.46
C ASP A 35 18.82 -37.93 -16.59
N ASP A 36 19.30 -39.08 -16.13
CA ASP A 36 20.62 -39.59 -16.45
C ASP A 36 20.56 -41.13 -16.48
N ALA A 37 20.65 -41.72 -17.67
CA ALA A 37 21.04 -43.13 -17.88
C ALA A 37 21.33 -43.45 -19.36
N SER A 38 22.59 -43.25 -19.74
CA SER A 38 23.47 -44.07 -20.60
C SER A 38 22.91 -45.18 -21.53
N CYS A 39 23.32 -45.05 -22.80
CA CYS A 39 24.13 -46.01 -23.59
C CYS A 39 23.61 -47.42 -23.94
N ALA A 40 23.45 -47.70 -25.25
CA ALA A 40 24.10 -48.83 -25.92
C ALA A 40 23.98 -48.76 -27.45
N GLU A 41 25.14 -48.82 -28.11
CA GLU A 41 25.35 -49.04 -29.55
C GLU A 41 24.79 -50.37 -30.06
N ARG A 42 24.47 -50.45 -31.36
CA ARG A 42 25.08 -51.42 -32.30
C ARG A 42 24.57 -51.30 -33.74
N ARG A 43 25.53 -51.05 -34.64
CA ARG A 43 25.81 -51.74 -35.94
C ARG A 43 24.71 -51.75 -37.01
N SER A 44 24.96 -51.61 -38.31
CA SER A 44 26.18 -51.50 -39.12
C SER A 44 25.79 -51.38 -40.61
N SER A 45 26.38 -50.42 -41.31
CA SER A 45 26.95 -50.46 -42.68
C SER A 45 26.38 -51.35 -43.81
N GLY A 46 26.23 -50.70 -44.98
CA GLY A 46 26.35 -51.25 -46.35
C GLY A 46 25.81 -50.26 -47.40
N ALA A 47 26.62 -49.43 -48.09
CA ALA A 47 27.18 -49.62 -49.45
C ALA A 47 26.16 -50.13 -50.51
N SER A 48 26.02 -49.63 -51.74
CA SER A 48 26.58 -48.53 -52.55
C SER A 48 25.88 -48.56 -53.94
N LYS A 49 25.81 -47.39 -54.62
CA LYS A 49 25.70 -47.17 -56.09
C LYS A 49 24.42 -47.56 -56.85
N ASP A 50 23.72 -46.57 -57.43
CA ASP A 50 23.82 -46.17 -58.86
C ASP A 50 22.70 -45.15 -59.20
N GLU A 51 23.07 -44.02 -59.82
CA GLU A 51 22.18 -43.18 -60.65
C GLU A 51 22.19 -43.76 -62.09
N PRO A 52 21.14 -43.65 -62.93
CA PRO A 52 20.63 -42.34 -63.36
C PRO A 52 19.13 -42.25 -63.77
N GLY A 53 18.59 -41.02 -63.83
CA GLY A 53 17.49 -40.66 -64.74
C GLY A 53 16.22 -40.06 -64.11
N ILE A 54 16.14 -38.73 -64.09
CA ILE A 54 14.91 -37.91 -63.96
C ILE A 54 14.13 -37.97 -65.30
N PRO A 55 12.78 -37.80 -65.40
CA PRO A 55 11.85 -37.15 -64.45
C PRO A 55 10.55 -37.90 -64.13
N VAL A 56 9.89 -37.45 -63.05
CA VAL A 56 8.45 -37.13 -62.90
C VAL A 56 8.03 -37.46 -61.46
N GLU A 57 8.28 -36.54 -60.53
CA GLU A 57 7.67 -36.54 -59.20
C GLU A 57 7.41 -35.08 -58.77
N ASN A 58 6.22 -34.56 -59.09
CA ASN A 58 5.65 -33.38 -58.43
C ASN A 58 4.32 -33.74 -57.72
N ALA A 59 3.97 -35.03 -57.63
CA ALA A 59 2.67 -35.48 -57.12
C ALA A 59 2.76 -36.25 -55.78
N THR A 60 3.96 -36.66 -55.35
CA THR A 60 4.18 -37.43 -54.11
C THR A 60 4.46 -36.54 -52.89
N GLU A 61 5.11 -35.38 -53.04
CA GLU A 61 5.32 -34.43 -51.94
C GLU A 61 4.04 -33.68 -51.51
N THR A 62 3.15 -33.37 -52.46
CA THR A 62 1.87 -32.69 -52.19
C THR A 62 0.88 -33.58 -51.43
N ALA A 63 0.89 -34.89 -51.69
CA ALA A 63 0.04 -35.84 -50.98
C ALA A 63 0.46 -36.06 -49.51
N ASP A 64 1.76 -36.00 -49.20
CA ASP A 64 2.30 -36.12 -47.83
C ASP A 64 2.08 -34.83 -47.01
N LEU A 65 2.08 -33.66 -47.67
CA LEU A 65 1.70 -32.40 -47.02
C LEU A 65 0.19 -32.36 -46.70
N ASP A 66 -0.66 -32.73 -47.66
CA ASP A 66 -2.11 -32.72 -47.47
C ASP A 66 -2.57 -33.66 -46.33
N ASP A 67 -1.96 -34.85 -46.20
CA ASP A 67 -2.26 -35.78 -45.10
C ASP A 67 -1.79 -35.24 -43.74
N LYS A 68 -0.70 -34.47 -43.70
CA LYS A 68 -0.23 -33.78 -42.49
C LYS A 68 -1.14 -32.62 -42.09
N VAL A 69 -1.68 -31.88 -43.06
CA VAL A 69 -2.65 -30.80 -42.81
C VAL A 69 -3.98 -31.37 -42.32
N ASP A 70 -4.47 -32.46 -42.92
CA ASP A 70 -5.70 -33.13 -42.46
C ASP A 70 -5.53 -33.68 -41.03
N ARG A 71 -4.36 -34.23 -40.67
CA ARG A 71 -4.05 -34.64 -39.29
C ARG A 71 -3.98 -33.46 -38.32
N LEU A 72 -3.41 -32.33 -38.75
CA LEU A 72 -3.41 -31.11 -37.97
C LEU A 72 -4.83 -30.61 -37.72
N MET A 73 -5.68 -30.56 -38.76
CA MET A 73 -7.08 -30.18 -38.63
C MET A 73 -7.87 -31.08 -37.69
N ALA A 74 -7.62 -32.39 -37.75
CA ALA A 74 -8.24 -33.37 -36.86
C ALA A 74 -7.77 -33.23 -35.41
N HIS A 75 -6.46 -33.12 -35.15
CA HIS A 75 -5.91 -33.06 -33.79
C HIS A 75 -6.12 -31.72 -33.10
N VAL A 76 -5.96 -30.61 -33.84
CA VAL A 76 -5.98 -29.26 -33.29
C VAL A 76 -7.40 -28.71 -33.25
N PHE A 77 -8.15 -28.82 -34.34
CA PHE A 77 -9.45 -28.18 -34.48
C PHE A 77 -10.62 -29.17 -34.35
N GLY A 78 -10.35 -30.48 -34.30
CA GLY A 78 -11.43 -31.48 -34.28
C GLY A 78 -12.25 -31.53 -35.57
N LEU A 79 -11.66 -31.11 -36.70
CA LEU A 79 -12.33 -30.95 -38.01
C LEU A 79 -11.82 -31.94 -39.05
N THR A 80 -12.67 -32.31 -40.01
CA THR A 80 -12.29 -33.03 -41.23
C THR A 80 -12.79 -32.31 -42.48
N LEU A 81 -11.90 -32.04 -43.44
CA LEU A 81 -12.23 -31.32 -44.68
C LEU A 81 -12.66 -32.25 -45.82
N ARG A 82 -12.07 -33.45 -45.94
CA ARG A 82 -12.19 -34.30 -47.15
C ARG A 82 -12.90 -35.65 -46.95
N ARG A 83 -12.95 -36.18 -45.71
CA ARG A 83 -13.63 -37.44 -45.37
C ARG A 83 -14.27 -37.36 -43.99
N ALA A 84 -15.57 -37.67 -43.89
CA ALA A 84 -16.25 -37.79 -42.60
C ALA A 84 -15.69 -38.98 -41.80
N GLN A 85 -14.87 -38.70 -40.80
CA GLN A 85 -14.60 -39.65 -39.72
C GLN A 85 -15.69 -39.52 -38.66
N ASP A 86 -16.13 -40.64 -38.08
CA ASP A 86 -17.28 -40.63 -37.18
C ASP A 86 -17.04 -39.79 -35.91
N SER A 87 -15.79 -39.57 -35.49
CA SER A 87 -15.45 -38.84 -34.26
C SER A 87 -15.28 -37.33 -34.40
N LEU A 88 -15.35 -36.75 -35.61
CA LEU A 88 -14.97 -35.35 -35.87
C LEU A 88 -16.10 -34.55 -36.53
N VAL A 89 -16.03 -33.22 -36.48
CA VAL A 89 -17.01 -32.32 -37.13
C VAL A 89 -16.62 -32.13 -38.59
N PHE A 90 -17.53 -32.45 -39.52
CA PHE A 90 -17.31 -32.27 -40.95
C PHE A 90 -17.75 -30.87 -41.37
N VAL A 91 -16.85 -30.12 -42.02
CA VAL A 91 -17.09 -28.79 -42.57
C VAL A 91 -16.55 -28.78 -44.00
N ASP A 92 -17.40 -28.45 -44.95
CA ASP A 92 -17.07 -28.40 -46.38
C ASP A 92 -16.48 -27.02 -46.70
N ALA A 93 -15.16 -26.90 -46.62
CA ALA A 93 -14.47 -25.62 -46.76
C ALA A 93 -13.15 -25.76 -47.53
N ASP A 94 -12.87 -24.78 -48.39
CA ASP A 94 -11.68 -24.75 -49.25
C ASP A 94 -10.41 -24.27 -48.51
N SER A 95 -10.54 -23.72 -47.30
CA SER A 95 -9.43 -23.20 -46.48
C SER A 95 -9.61 -23.46 -44.99
N ILE A 96 -8.50 -23.54 -44.26
CA ILE A 96 -8.48 -23.68 -42.79
C ILE A 96 -9.25 -22.54 -42.12
N GLU A 97 -9.08 -21.30 -42.62
CA GLU A 97 -9.73 -20.12 -42.06
C GLU A 97 -11.26 -20.20 -42.17
N HIS A 98 -11.77 -20.61 -43.34
CA HIS A 98 -13.20 -20.77 -43.54
C HIS A 98 -13.78 -21.92 -42.70
N ALA A 99 -13.05 -23.04 -42.62
CA ALA A 99 -13.45 -24.20 -41.83
C ALA A 99 -13.57 -23.88 -40.33
N VAL A 100 -12.59 -23.14 -39.79
CA VAL A 100 -12.60 -22.71 -38.39
C VAL A 100 -13.73 -21.71 -38.15
N PHE A 101 -13.92 -20.72 -39.02
CA PHE A 101 -15.00 -19.75 -38.87
C PHE A 101 -16.39 -20.40 -38.90
N GLU A 102 -16.65 -21.29 -39.86
CA GLU A 102 -17.92 -22.04 -39.91
C GLU A 102 -18.11 -22.89 -38.65
N ARG A 103 -17.06 -23.53 -38.15
CA ARG A 103 -17.11 -24.31 -36.89
C ARG A 103 -17.51 -23.47 -35.69
N LEU A 104 -17.07 -22.21 -35.62
CA LEU A 104 -17.44 -21.29 -34.53
C LEU A 104 -18.90 -20.85 -34.61
N MET A 105 -19.48 -20.82 -35.82
CA MET A 105 -20.89 -20.44 -36.04
C MET A 105 -21.88 -21.58 -35.79
N LEU A 106 -21.41 -22.81 -35.57
CA LEU A 106 -22.27 -23.95 -35.26
C LEU A 106 -22.77 -23.88 -33.81
N PRO A 107 -24.10 -23.80 -33.56
CA PRO A 107 -24.64 -23.76 -32.20
C PRO A 107 -24.51 -25.10 -31.46
N ASP A 108 -24.41 -26.22 -32.19
CA ASP A 108 -24.27 -27.57 -31.64
C ASP A 108 -23.34 -28.41 -32.54
N PRO A 109 -22.04 -28.49 -32.22
CA PRO A 109 -21.08 -29.31 -32.94
C PRO A 109 -21.32 -30.80 -32.65
N LYS A 110 -22.06 -31.47 -33.54
CA LYS A 110 -22.41 -32.90 -33.40
C LYS A 110 -21.39 -33.82 -34.09
N PRO A 111 -20.48 -34.48 -33.36
CA PRO A 111 -19.74 -35.62 -33.90
C PRO A 111 -20.71 -36.81 -34.09
N LYS A 112 -20.39 -37.72 -35.02
CA LYS A 112 -21.22 -38.92 -35.29
C LYS A 112 -20.98 -40.04 -34.26
N ALA A 113 -19.88 -40.01 -33.51
CA ALA A 113 -19.47 -40.99 -32.51
C ALA A 113 -19.87 -40.57 -31.09
N ARG A 114 -19.98 -41.55 -30.18
CA ARG A 114 -20.43 -41.36 -28.78
C ARG A 114 -19.30 -41.08 -27.78
N ASP A 115 -18.05 -41.36 -28.12
CA ASP A 115 -16.89 -41.19 -27.25
C ASP A 115 -15.91 -40.24 -27.95
N VAL A 116 -16.01 -38.95 -27.63
CA VAL A 116 -15.33 -37.87 -28.36
C VAL A 116 -14.72 -36.91 -27.36
N ASP A 117 -13.50 -36.47 -27.66
CA ASP A 117 -12.78 -35.44 -26.91
C ASP A 117 -13.68 -34.22 -26.69
N SER A 118 -13.74 -33.75 -25.44
CA SER A 118 -14.57 -32.61 -25.02
C SER A 118 -14.30 -31.34 -25.82
N HIS A 119 -13.08 -31.20 -26.35
CA HIS A 119 -12.70 -30.08 -27.23
C HIS A 119 -13.51 -30.05 -28.54
N VAL A 120 -13.78 -31.21 -29.14
CA VAL A 120 -14.47 -31.31 -30.45
C VAL A 120 -15.91 -30.82 -30.32
N VAL A 121 -16.54 -31.05 -29.17
CA VAL A 121 -17.92 -30.65 -28.86
C VAL A 121 -18.02 -29.30 -28.13
N GLN A 122 -16.90 -28.61 -27.92
CA GLN A 122 -16.89 -27.34 -27.21
C GLN A 122 -17.73 -26.29 -27.98
N THR A 123 -18.72 -25.73 -27.29
CA THR A 123 -19.65 -24.75 -27.85
C THR A 123 -19.20 -23.32 -27.61
N GLN A 124 -18.43 -23.08 -26.54
CA GLN A 124 -17.91 -21.76 -26.21
C GLN A 124 -16.76 -21.38 -27.14
N VAL A 125 -16.96 -20.32 -27.93
CA VAL A 125 -16.02 -19.83 -28.95
C VAL A 125 -14.63 -19.57 -28.36
N ILE A 126 -14.55 -18.79 -27.27
CA ILE A 126 -13.26 -18.39 -26.69
C ILE A 126 -12.54 -19.58 -26.05
N THR A 127 -13.27 -20.46 -25.35
CA THR A 127 -12.71 -21.68 -24.74
C THR A 127 -12.15 -22.62 -25.80
N TYR A 128 -12.90 -22.84 -26.88
CA TYR A 128 -12.46 -23.65 -28.01
C TYR A 128 -11.20 -23.07 -28.67
N LEU A 129 -11.18 -21.77 -28.96
CA LEU A 129 -10.03 -21.12 -29.59
C LEU A 129 -8.77 -21.16 -28.70
N TYR A 130 -8.92 -20.99 -27.39
CA TYR A 130 -7.81 -21.13 -26.46
C TYR A 130 -7.26 -22.56 -26.42
N GLU A 131 -8.12 -23.58 -26.39
CA GLU A 131 -7.70 -24.98 -26.45
C GLU A 131 -7.00 -25.31 -27.78
N CYS A 132 -7.49 -24.80 -28.92
CA CYS A 132 -6.83 -24.89 -30.22
C CYS A 132 -5.42 -24.27 -30.17
N TYR A 133 -5.28 -23.09 -29.57
CA TYR A 133 -3.99 -22.42 -29.40
C TYR A 133 -3.00 -23.27 -28.58
N CYS A 134 -3.45 -23.83 -27.46
CA CYS A 134 -2.61 -24.70 -26.63
C CYS A 134 -2.18 -25.97 -27.37
N ARG A 135 -3.10 -26.59 -28.13
CA ARG A 135 -2.80 -27.77 -28.96
C ARG A 135 -1.78 -27.44 -30.05
N LEU A 136 -1.88 -26.27 -30.70
CA LEU A 136 -0.91 -25.82 -31.71
C LEU A 136 0.49 -25.61 -31.12
N LYS A 137 0.59 -25.01 -29.92
CA LYS A 137 1.87 -24.81 -29.22
C LYS A 137 2.57 -26.12 -28.88
N ARG A 138 1.80 -27.19 -28.63
CA ARG A 138 2.31 -28.52 -28.28
C ARG A 138 2.49 -29.43 -29.49
N TYR A 139 2.12 -28.97 -30.70
CA TYR A 139 2.18 -29.77 -31.91
C TYR A 139 3.61 -29.92 -32.43
N GLN A 140 4.02 -31.15 -32.76
CA GLN A 140 5.37 -31.42 -33.27
C GLN A 140 5.54 -30.88 -34.70
N THR A 141 6.48 -29.96 -34.90
CA THR A 141 6.67 -29.22 -36.15
C THR A 141 7.60 -29.93 -37.16
N ASN A 142 7.39 -31.22 -37.43
CA ASN A 142 8.20 -31.93 -38.42
C ASN A 142 7.81 -31.53 -39.86
N GLY A 143 8.37 -30.42 -40.35
CA GLY A 143 8.22 -29.95 -41.74
C GLY A 143 6.95 -29.14 -42.05
N VAL A 144 6.20 -28.70 -41.02
CA VAL A 144 4.91 -27.99 -41.18
C VAL A 144 4.84 -26.68 -40.37
N GLU A 145 6.00 -26.10 -40.04
CA GLU A 145 6.12 -24.90 -39.19
C GLU A 145 5.31 -23.71 -39.70
N ASP A 146 5.34 -23.46 -41.01
CA ASP A 146 4.62 -22.37 -41.65
C ASP A 146 3.10 -22.54 -41.54
N THR A 147 2.62 -23.77 -41.68
CA THR A 147 1.19 -24.08 -41.55
C THR A 147 0.72 -23.98 -40.10
N VAL A 148 1.52 -24.45 -39.13
CA VAL A 148 1.21 -24.31 -37.70
C VAL A 148 1.17 -22.83 -37.31
N ARG A 149 2.11 -22.03 -37.81
CA ARG A 149 2.14 -20.58 -37.60
C ARG A 149 0.91 -19.89 -38.21
N ASN A 150 0.54 -20.24 -39.43
CA ASN A 150 -0.67 -19.72 -40.08
C ASN A 150 -1.95 -20.13 -39.31
N ALA A 151 -2.03 -21.39 -38.85
CA ALA A 151 -3.14 -21.86 -38.02
C ALA A 151 -3.24 -21.10 -36.69
N CYS A 152 -2.10 -20.79 -36.04
CA CYS A 152 -2.08 -19.94 -34.86
C CYS A 152 -2.63 -18.54 -35.17
N GLN A 153 -2.20 -17.92 -36.28
CA GLN A 153 -2.72 -16.61 -36.70
C GLN A 153 -4.23 -16.65 -36.96
N ILE A 154 -4.74 -17.70 -37.60
CA ILE A 154 -6.17 -17.91 -37.83
C ILE A 154 -6.93 -17.98 -36.49
N VAL A 155 -6.41 -18.71 -35.50
CA VAL A 155 -7.02 -18.80 -34.15
C VAL A 155 -7.08 -17.42 -33.49
N LEU A 156 -5.98 -16.67 -33.51
CA LEU A 156 -5.88 -15.34 -32.91
C LEU A 156 -6.78 -14.32 -33.62
N ARG A 157 -6.86 -14.38 -34.96
CA ARG A 157 -7.74 -13.53 -35.76
C ARG A 157 -9.22 -13.79 -35.46
N ASN A 158 -9.62 -15.06 -35.37
CA ASN A 158 -10.99 -15.41 -35.00
C ASN A 158 -11.33 -14.99 -33.55
N ALA A 159 -10.38 -15.09 -32.62
CA ALA A 159 -10.56 -14.58 -31.26
C ALA A 159 -10.74 -13.04 -31.25
N ASN A 160 -9.95 -12.31 -32.06
CA ASN A 160 -10.12 -10.88 -32.27
C ASN A 160 -11.50 -10.52 -32.84
N THR A 161 -11.95 -11.24 -33.86
CA THR A 161 -13.29 -11.04 -34.45
C THR A 161 -14.39 -11.27 -33.41
N ALA A 162 -14.27 -12.30 -32.58
CA ALA A 162 -15.24 -12.57 -31.52
C ALA A 162 -15.30 -11.45 -30.47
N LEU A 163 -14.16 -10.86 -30.10
CA LEU A 163 -14.10 -9.75 -29.14
C LEU A 163 -14.58 -8.42 -29.74
N GLN A 164 -14.34 -8.16 -31.03
CA GLN A 164 -14.72 -6.91 -31.69
C GLN A 164 -16.19 -6.88 -32.11
N GLU A 165 -16.73 -8.02 -32.53
CA GLU A 165 -18.09 -8.19 -33.05
C GLU A 165 -18.79 -9.37 -32.37
N PRO A 166 -19.06 -9.29 -31.05
CA PRO A 166 -19.70 -10.38 -30.30
C PRO A 166 -21.09 -10.73 -30.84
N ASP A 167 -21.79 -9.79 -31.46
CA ASP A 167 -23.13 -9.96 -32.04
C ASP A 167 -23.17 -11.00 -33.18
N LEU A 168 -22.02 -11.31 -33.81
CA LEU A 168 -21.90 -12.39 -34.79
C LEU A 168 -22.18 -13.76 -34.17
N PHE A 169 -21.84 -13.94 -32.89
CA PHE A 169 -21.98 -15.20 -32.16
C PHE A 169 -23.23 -15.16 -31.27
N GLN A 170 -24.40 -15.15 -31.91
CA GLN A 170 -25.68 -15.03 -31.23
C GLN A 170 -25.83 -16.07 -30.10
N TYR A 171 -26.40 -15.64 -28.97
CA TYR A 171 -26.62 -16.44 -27.76
C TYR A 171 -25.34 -16.86 -27.00
N GLN A 172 -24.18 -16.29 -27.33
CA GLN A 172 -22.93 -16.49 -26.58
C GLN A 172 -22.49 -15.21 -25.86
N GLU A 173 -22.09 -15.37 -24.59
CA GLU A 173 -21.50 -14.29 -23.78
C GLU A 173 -19.97 -14.30 -23.94
N ILE A 174 -19.47 -13.81 -25.07
CA ILE A 174 -18.04 -13.89 -25.46
C ILE A 174 -17.10 -13.35 -24.37
N HIS A 175 -17.38 -12.15 -23.86
CA HIS A 175 -16.54 -11.53 -22.82
C HIS A 175 -16.59 -12.32 -21.50
N SER A 176 -17.73 -12.92 -21.16
CA SER A 176 -17.85 -13.77 -19.97
C SER A 176 -17.08 -15.09 -20.12
N GLN A 177 -17.07 -15.67 -21.33
CA GLN A 177 -16.21 -16.83 -21.64
C GLN A 177 -14.73 -16.48 -21.48
N PHE A 178 -14.32 -15.28 -21.93
CA PHE A 178 -12.96 -14.80 -21.74
C PHE A 178 -12.59 -14.66 -20.27
N VAL A 179 -13.46 -14.09 -19.43
CA VAL A 179 -13.25 -14.03 -17.98
C VAL A 179 -13.16 -15.45 -17.39
N ALA A 180 -14.00 -16.38 -17.82
CA ALA A 180 -14.02 -17.75 -17.34
C ALA A 180 -12.71 -18.52 -17.60
N LEU A 181 -11.92 -18.16 -18.62
CA LEU A 181 -10.59 -18.76 -18.85
C LEU A 181 -9.65 -18.59 -17.64
N PHE A 182 -9.76 -17.46 -16.95
CA PHE A 182 -8.97 -17.14 -15.76
C PHE A 182 -9.56 -17.72 -14.47
N MET A 183 -10.80 -18.21 -14.51
CA MET A 183 -11.49 -18.81 -13.35
C MET A 183 -11.16 -20.30 -13.17
N ASN A 184 -10.61 -20.94 -14.21
CA ASN A 184 -10.30 -22.36 -14.20
C ASN A 184 -8.87 -22.60 -13.70
N ASP A 185 -8.69 -23.21 -12.52
CA ASP A 185 -7.37 -23.49 -11.91
C ASP A 185 -6.50 -24.48 -12.71
N VAL A 186 -7.01 -25.05 -13.81
CA VAL A 186 -6.31 -26.04 -14.65
C VAL A 186 -5.58 -25.37 -15.82
N THR A 187 -5.85 -24.11 -16.14
CA THR A 187 -5.22 -23.41 -17.27
C THR A 187 -3.78 -22.99 -16.92
N SER A 188 -2.86 -23.19 -17.86
CA SER A 188 -1.47 -22.74 -17.69
C SER A 188 -1.42 -21.22 -17.81
N GLU A 189 -1.00 -20.53 -16.73
CA GLU A 189 -0.89 -19.06 -16.71
C GLU A 189 0.02 -18.53 -17.84
N SER A 190 1.07 -19.27 -18.19
CA SER A 190 2.03 -18.87 -19.24
C SER A 190 1.43 -19.01 -20.64
N GLU A 191 0.69 -20.09 -20.92
CA GLU A 191 0.02 -20.29 -22.20
C GLU A 191 -1.13 -19.28 -22.38
N LEU A 192 -1.87 -18.98 -21.30
CA LEU A 192 -2.94 -17.98 -21.31
C LEU A 192 -2.40 -16.57 -21.53
N SER A 193 -1.32 -16.18 -20.85
CA SER A 193 -0.65 -14.90 -21.09
C SER A 193 -0.14 -14.78 -22.53
N SER A 194 0.45 -15.84 -23.08
CA SER A 194 0.90 -15.89 -24.48
C SER A 194 -0.27 -15.79 -25.47
N PHE A 195 -1.41 -16.39 -25.16
CA PHE A 195 -2.62 -16.29 -25.99
C PHE A 195 -3.14 -14.85 -26.01
N VAL A 196 -3.28 -14.20 -24.84
CA VAL A 196 -3.74 -12.81 -24.75
C VAL A 196 -2.77 -11.84 -25.44
N SER A 197 -1.46 -12.02 -25.25
CA SER A 197 -0.45 -11.22 -25.98
C SER A 197 -0.61 -11.38 -27.49
N GLY A 198 -0.76 -12.62 -27.96
CA GLY A 198 -0.96 -12.91 -29.38
C GLY A 198 -2.23 -12.27 -29.96
N ILE A 199 -3.33 -12.23 -29.21
CA ILE A 199 -4.58 -11.56 -29.64
C ILE A 199 -4.30 -10.06 -29.86
N VAL A 200 -3.63 -9.42 -28.90
CA VAL A 200 -3.32 -7.98 -28.97
C VAL A 200 -2.33 -7.67 -30.07
N GLU A 201 -1.27 -8.48 -30.24
CA GLU A 201 -0.29 -8.33 -31.33
C GLU A 201 -0.95 -8.41 -32.71
N GLU A 202 -1.86 -9.37 -32.91
CA GLU A 202 -2.61 -9.50 -34.15
C GLU A 202 -3.56 -8.31 -34.36
N LEU A 203 -4.18 -7.81 -33.29
CA LEU A 203 -5.05 -6.63 -33.34
C LEU A 203 -4.27 -5.38 -33.77
N ILE A 204 -3.04 -5.20 -33.25
CA ILE A 204 -2.14 -4.12 -33.64
C ILE A 204 -1.70 -4.27 -35.10
N ALA A 205 -1.38 -5.49 -35.54
CA ALA A 205 -0.92 -5.73 -36.90
C ALA A 205 -1.97 -5.42 -37.98
N VAL A 206 -3.25 -5.62 -37.66
CA VAL A 206 -4.38 -5.42 -38.60
C VAL A 206 -4.86 -3.96 -38.64
N ASN A 207 -4.62 -3.17 -37.58
CA ASN A 207 -5.13 -1.81 -37.45
C ASN A 207 -4.04 -0.75 -37.63
N ARG A 208 -4.42 0.48 -37.98
CA ARG A 208 -3.49 1.61 -37.99
C ARG A 208 -3.19 2.04 -36.56
N GLU A 209 -1.97 2.51 -36.28
CA GLU A 209 -1.54 2.94 -34.94
C GLU A 209 -2.52 3.89 -34.23
N SER A 210 -3.18 4.80 -34.96
CA SER A 210 -4.16 5.73 -34.41
C SER A 210 -5.46 5.09 -33.91
N ASP A 211 -5.81 3.92 -34.45
CA ASP A 211 -7.11 3.27 -34.19
C ASP A 211 -6.95 2.14 -33.16
N VAL A 212 -5.72 1.70 -32.88
CA VAL A 212 -5.41 0.59 -31.97
C VAL A 212 -6.00 0.82 -30.58
N GLU A 213 -5.81 2.00 -29.98
CA GLU A 213 -6.29 2.25 -28.63
C GLU A 213 -7.82 2.19 -28.52
N ASP A 214 -8.54 2.70 -29.52
CA ASP A 214 -9.99 2.69 -29.56
C ASP A 214 -10.53 1.28 -29.82
N VAL A 215 -9.88 0.50 -30.70
CA VAL A 215 -10.25 -0.89 -30.97
C VAL A 215 -9.98 -1.77 -29.75
N VAL A 216 -8.84 -1.61 -29.07
CA VAL A 216 -8.53 -2.30 -27.81
C VAL A 216 -9.56 -1.93 -26.74
N THR A 217 -9.88 -0.65 -26.61
CA THR A 217 -10.90 -0.17 -25.67
C THR A 217 -12.25 -0.83 -25.95
N LYS A 218 -12.70 -0.86 -27.21
CA LYS A 218 -13.98 -1.48 -27.59
C LYS A 218 -14.00 -2.98 -27.30
N SER A 219 -12.89 -3.68 -27.57
CA SER A 219 -12.80 -5.15 -27.49
C SER A 219 -12.65 -5.67 -26.06
N PHE A 220 -11.97 -4.92 -25.18
CA PHE A 220 -11.60 -5.39 -23.85
C PHE A 220 -12.27 -4.63 -22.69
N SER A 221 -12.87 -3.45 -22.91
CA SER A 221 -13.63 -2.76 -21.85
C SER A 221 -14.77 -3.62 -21.26
N PRO A 222 -15.55 -4.38 -22.06
CA PRO A 222 -16.60 -5.23 -21.51
C PRO A 222 -16.08 -6.32 -20.56
N VAL A 223 -14.84 -6.82 -20.77
CA VAL A 223 -14.17 -7.76 -19.87
C VAL A 223 -13.92 -7.09 -18.50
N LEU A 224 -13.41 -5.86 -18.52
CA LEU A 224 -13.18 -5.07 -17.32
C LEU A 224 -14.50 -4.66 -16.63
N ASP A 225 -15.57 -4.39 -17.39
CA ASP A 225 -16.89 -4.05 -16.86
C ASP A 225 -17.51 -5.21 -16.07
N ILE A 226 -17.31 -6.45 -16.51
CA ILE A 226 -17.74 -7.66 -15.76
C ILE A 226 -17.04 -7.69 -14.40
N ILE A 227 -15.71 -7.59 -14.37
CA ILE A 227 -14.92 -7.59 -13.12
C ILE A 227 -15.34 -6.44 -12.22
N HIS A 228 -15.51 -5.24 -12.79
CA HIS A 228 -15.93 -4.05 -12.05
C HIS A 228 -17.29 -4.28 -11.36
N LYS A 229 -18.29 -4.78 -12.10
CA LYS A 229 -19.62 -5.07 -11.56
C LYS A 229 -19.57 -6.10 -10.41
N GLU A 230 -18.78 -7.16 -10.56
CA GLU A 230 -18.63 -8.18 -9.53
C GLU A 230 -17.87 -7.64 -8.29
N ALA A 231 -16.82 -6.83 -8.49
CA ALA A 231 -16.05 -6.22 -7.41
C ALA A 231 -16.89 -5.24 -6.57
N VAL A 232 -17.77 -4.46 -7.21
CA VAL A 232 -18.72 -3.55 -6.53
C VAL A 232 -19.63 -4.33 -5.57
N GLN A 233 -20.07 -5.52 -5.94
CA GLN A 233 -20.97 -6.36 -5.13
C GLN A 233 -20.24 -7.20 -4.07
N SER A 234 -18.91 -7.29 -4.14
CA SER A 234 -18.13 -8.19 -3.29
C SER A 234 -17.63 -7.56 -2.01
N ASN A 235 -17.33 -8.36 -0.99
CA ASN A 235 -16.76 -7.92 0.27
C ASN A 235 -15.43 -8.65 0.54
N LEU A 236 -14.83 -8.39 1.71
CA LEU A 236 -13.53 -8.95 2.08
C LEU A 236 -13.48 -10.49 2.04
N PHE A 237 -14.60 -11.18 2.20
CA PHE A 237 -14.66 -12.64 2.23
C PHE A 237 -15.21 -13.27 0.95
N THR A 238 -15.83 -12.47 0.07
CA THR A 238 -16.48 -12.97 -1.16
C THR A 238 -15.76 -12.57 -2.44
N PHE A 239 -14.69 -11.77 -2.37
CA PHE A 239 -13.98 -11.33 -3.57
C PHE A 239 -13.29 -12.51 -4.29
N CYS A 240 -13.29 -12.47 -5.62
CA CYS A 240 -12.68 -13.49 -6.45
C CYS A 240 -11.19 -13.19 -6.66
N LYS A 241 -10.30 -14.12 -6.29
CA LYS A 241 -8.84 -13.92 -6.43
C LYS A 241 -8.40 -13.93 -7.90
N GLN A 242 -9.12 -14.66 -8.75
CA GLN A 242 -8.84 -14.86 -10.15
C GLN A 242 -8.96 -13.57 -10.98
N TRP A 243 -9.76 -12.58 -10.53
CA TRP A 243 -9.76 -11.24 -11.16
C TRP A 243 -8.37 -10.63 -11.22
N PHE A 244 -7.57 -10.83 -10.16
CA PHE A 244 -6.23 -10.28 -10.11
C PHE A 244 -5.26 -11.02 -11.04
N ALA A 245 -5.51 -12.28 -11.39
CA ALA A 245 -4.72 -13.00 -12.39
C ALA A 245 -4.94 -12.41 -13.80
N LEU A 246 -6.19 -12.11 -14.14
CA LEU A 246 -6.54 -11.42 -15.39
C LEU A 246 -5.93 -10.01 -15.43
N LEU A 247 -6.13 -9.22 -14.38
CA LEU A 247 -5.58 -7.87 -14.30
C LEU A 247 -4.05 -7.85 -14.32
N ASN A 248 -3.41 -8.83 -13.68
CA ASN A 248 -1.96 -8.97 -13.73
C ASN A 248 -1.49 -9.28 -15.16
N THR A 249 -2.17 -10.18 -15.88
CA THR A 249 -1.87 -10.47 -17.30
C THR A 249 -2.02 -9.22 -18.16
N PHE A 250 -3.14 -8.49 -18.02
CA PHE A 250 -3.38 -7.26 -18.77
C PHE A 250 -2.32 -6.19 -18.45
N SER A 251 -1.89 -6.09 -17.20
CA SER A 251 -0.86 -5.12 -16.79
C SER A 251 0.54 -5.39 -17.35
N THR A 252 0.78 -6.57 -17.92
CA THR A 252 2.04 -6.89 -18.61
C THR A 252 2.04 -6.56 -20.10
N ILE A 253 0.87 -6.21 -20.67
CA ILE A 253 0.67 -5.93 -22.10
C ILE A 253 0.31 -4.46 -22.26
N ASP A 254 1.17 -3.67 -22.90
CA ASP A 254 1.11 -2.19 -22.85
C ASP A 254 -0.26 -1.58 -23.22
N PRO A 255 -0.93 -1.93 -24.34
CA PRO A 255 -2.25 -1.40 -24.65
C PRO A 255 -3.34 -1.78 -23.63
N LEU A 256 -3.28 -2.99 -23.07
CA LEU A 256 -4.24 -3.45 -22.06
C LEU A 256 -3.97 -2.81 -20.70
N ALA A 257 -2.70 -2.57 -20.36
CA ALA A 257 -2.31 -1.83 -19.18
C ALA A 257 -2.83 -0.38 -19.25
N LYS A 258 -2.73 0.28 -20.42
CA LYS A 258 -3.30 1.62 -20.65
C LYS A 258 -4.80 1.62 -20.45
N LEU A 259 -5.46 0.58 -20.98
CA LEU A 259 -6.90 0.39 -20.82
C LEU A 259 -7.30 0.27 -19.34
N ILE A 260 -6.56 -0.48 -18.51
CA ILE A 260 -6.84 -0.56 -17.06
C ILE A 260 -6.84 0.82 -16.42
N ILE A 261 -5.80 1.63 -16.67
CA ILE A 261 -5.69 2.97 -16.08
C ILE A 261 -6.80 3.89 -16.61
N ARG A 262 -7.07 3.90 -17.92
CA ARG A 262 -8.12 4.72 -18.54
C ARG A 262 -9.50 4.35 -18.02
N HIS A 263 -9.81 3.05 -17.93
CA HIS A 263 -11.06 2.53 -17.36
C HIS A 263 -11.20 2.88 -15.87
N SER A 264 -10.07 2.99 -15.17
CA SER A 264 -10.02 3.32 -13.75
C SER A 264 -9.92 4.81 -13.42
N THR A 265 -9.85 5.68 -14.44
CA THR A 265 -9.74 7.13 -14.26
C THR A 265 -11.13 7.76 -14.27
N PRO A 266 -11.54 8.45 -13.18
CA PRO A 266 -12.88 9.03 -13.11
C PRO A 266 -13.04 10.22 -14.06
N LYS A 267 -14.25 10.41 -14.59
CA LYS A 267 -14.59 11.55 -15.47
C LYS A 267 -14.61 12.89 -14.72
N ASN A 268 -14.94 12.85 -13.42
CA ASN A 268 -14.96 14.02 -12.55
C ASN A 268 -13.78 13.94 -11.58
N ASN A 269 -13.12 15.07 -11.31
CA ASN A 269 -11.97 15.12 -10.41
C ASN A 269 -12.34 15.13 -8.91
N GLN A 270 -13.48 14.52 -8.56
CA GLN A 270 -13.92 14.39 -7.16
C GLN A 270 -13.39 13.10 -6.56
N GLY A 271 -13.04 13.12 -5.28
CA GLY A 271 -12.48 11.96 -4.57
C GLY A 271 -13.37 10.72 -4.67
N CYS A 272 -14.67 10.85 -4.39
CA CYS A 272 -15.64 9.74 -4.47
C CYS A 272 -15.73 9.12 -5.87
N GLY A 273 -15.50 9.89 -6.94
CA GLY A 273 -15.50 9.38 -8.31
C GLY A 273 -14.45 8.28 -8.53
N TYR A 274 -13.33 8.31 -7.80
CA TYR A 274 -12.32 7.24 -7.86
C TYR A 274 -12.85 5.90 -7.32
N SER A 275 -13.77 5.90 -6.35
CA SER A 275 -14.32 4.65 -5.79
C SER A 275 -15.31 3.94 -6.73
N GLU A 276 -15.84 4.66 -7.72
CA GLU A 276 -16.81 4.17 -8.70
C GLU A 276 -16.16 3.54 -9.95
N THR A 277 -14.82 3.49 -9.99
CA THR A 277 -14.07 2.91 -11.11
C THR A 277 -13.60 1.49 -10.82
N LEU A 278 -13.06 0.76 -11.80
CA LEU A 278 -12.58 -0.61 -11.62
C LEU A 278 -11.56 -0.76 -10.47
N LEU A 279 -10.42 -0.06 -10.55
CA LEU A 279 -9.44 -0.08 -9.45
C LEU A 279 -10.05 0.53 -8.17
N GLY A 280 -10.94 1.51 -8.33
CA GLY A 280 -11.81 2.07 -7.31
C GLY A 280 -12.50 1.05 -6.42
N ALA A 281 -13.28 0.20 -7.06
CA ALA A 281 -14.08 -0.85 -6.44
C ALA A 281 -13.19 -1.88 -5.74
N LEU A 282 -12.08 -2.28 -6.37
CA LEU A 282 -11.13 -3.24 -5.81
C LEU A 282 -10.44 -2.70 -4.55
N PHE A 283 -9.98 -1.44 -4.57
CA PHE A 283 -9.44 -0.79 -3.37
C PHE A 283 -10.49 -0.60 -2.28
N SER A 284 -11.76 -0.44 -2.63
CA SER A 284 -12.85 -0.28 -1.66
C SER A 284 -13.20 -1.57 -0.90
N ILE A 285 -12.70 -2.74 -1.33
CA ILE A 285 -12.89 -4.01 -0.61
C ILE A 285 -12.05 -3.97 0.67
N SER A 286 -12.71 -3.98 1.83
CA SER A 286 -12.03 -3.90 3.12
C SER A 286 -12.90 -4.49 4.23
N CYS A 287 -12.34 -4.56 5.44
CA CYS A 287 -13.15 -4.73 6.63
C CYS A 287 -13.89 -3.41 7.02
N LEU A 288 -13.46 -2.28 6.48
CA LEU A 288 -14.12 -1.00 6.71
C LEU A 288 -15.30 -0.79 5.73
N PRO A 289 -16.33 -0.01 6.10
CA PRO A 289 -17.47 0.26 5.23
C PRO A 289 -17.06 0.87 3.88
N LYS A 290 -17.76 0.47 2.80
CA LYS A 290 -17.49 0.94 1.43
C LYS A 290 -17.92 2.38 1.21
N THR A 291 -18.98 2.81 1.87
CA THR A 291 -19.43 4.20 1.88
C THR A 291 -19.60 4.68 3.32
N SER A 292 -19.62 6.00 3.54
CA SER A 292 -19.83 6.57 4.88
C SER A 292 -21.21 6.28 5.47
N LYS A 293 -22.16 5.81 4.65
CA LYS A 293 -23.53 5.46 5.07
C LYS A 293 -23.68 3.98 5.40
N ASP A 294 -22.75 3.15 4.97
CA ASP A 294 -22.83 1.71 5.19
C ASP A 294 -22.53 1.38 6.66
N PRO A 295 -23.28 0.45 7.27
CA PRO A 295 -23.05 0.03 8.64
C PRO A 295 -21.78 -0.83 8.78
N TYR A 296 -21.27 -0.91 10.02
CA TYR A 296 -20.19 -1.80 10.39
C TYR A 296 -20.80 -3.17 10.73
N ASP A 297 -20.71 -4.14 9.83
CA ASP A 297 -21.47 -5.39 9.93
C ASP A 297 -20.62 -6.64 10.21
N LEU A 298 -19.30 -6.51 10.34
CA LEU A 298 -18.41 -7.67 10.44
C LEU A 298 -18.49 -8.40 11.77
N PHE A 299 -18.68 -7.68 12.86
CA PHE A 299 -18.81 -8.26 14.20
C PHE A 299 -20.28 -8.23 14.61
N ASP A 300 -20.92 -9.41 14.60
CA ASP A 300 -22.31 -9.55 15.03
C ASP A 300 -22.39 -9.66 16.57
N LYS A 301 -23.04 -8.67 17.19
CA LYS A 301 -23.30 -8.60 18.65
C LYS A 301 -22.07 -8.92 19.51
N PRO A 302 -21.00 -8.09 19.44
CA PRO A 302 -19.74 -8.35 20.10
C PRO A 302 -19.81 -8.41 21.64
N LEU A 303 -20.91 -7.93 22.25
CA LEU A 303 -21.16 -8.06 23.69
C LEU A 303 -21.58 -9.47 24.11
N ARG A 304 -22.03 -10.31 23.18
CA ARG A 304 -22.67 -11.61 23.47
C ARG A 304 -21.85 -12.80 23.00
N GLN A 305 -20.96 -12.61 22.03
CA GLN A 305 -20.20 -13.68 21.39
C GLN A 305 -18.69 -13.39 21.41
N PRO A 306 -17.84 -14.42 21.51
CA PRO A 306 -16.41 -14.25 21.35
C PRO A 306 -16.07 -13.93 19.89
N ASN A 307 -15.20 -12.94 19.68
CA ASN A 307 -14.86 -12.41 18.36
C ASN A 307 -13.59 -13.04 17.73
N THR A 308 -13.00 -14.05 18.38
CA THR A 308 -11.65 -14.57 18.08
C THR A 308 -11.48 -15.04 16.63
N ILE A 309 -12.48 -15.73 16.07
CA ILE A 309 -12.43 -16.22 14.67
C ILE A 309 -12.30 -15.04 13.69
N MET A 310 -13.05 -13.97 13.92
CA MET A 310 -13.06 -12.79 13.06
C MET A 310 -11.76 -11.99 13.20
N GLU A 311 -11.23 -11.90 14.43
CA GLU A 311 -9.93 -11.29 14.72
C GLU A 311 -8.77 -12.00 14.01
N GLU A 312 -8.83 -13.31 13.82
CA GLU A 312 -7.83 -14.09 13.07
C GLU A 312 -8.04 -14.06 11.55
N THR A 313 -9.29 -14.03 11.08
CA THR A 313 -9.62 -14.14 9.65
C THR A 313 -9.41 -12.82 8.90
N ILE A 314 -9.78 -11.67 9.50
CA ILE A 314 -9.67 -10.35 8.86
C ILE A 314 -8.23 -10.06 8.39
N PRO A 315 -7.18 -10.21 9.25
CA PRO A 315 -5.81 -9.93 8.83
C PRO A 315 -5.33 -10.79 7.66
N VAL A 316 -5.74 -12.06 7.61
CA VAL A 316 -5.39 -12.98 6.50
C VAL A 316 -6.04 -12.53 5.20
N ALA A 317 -7.35 -12.24 5.23
CA ALA A 317 -8.08 -11.81 4.03
C ALA A 317 -7.56 -10.46 3.52
N MET A 318 -7.33 -9.48 4.40
CA MET A 318 -6.74 -8.18 4.03
C MET A 318 -5.33 -8.33 3.48
N GLY A 319 -4.53 -9.23 4.07
CA GLY A 319 -3.20 -9.57 3.59
C GLY A 319 -3.21 -10.09 2.16
N SER A 320 -4.09 -11.05 1.87
CA SER A 320 -4.26 -11.65 0.53
C SER A 320 -4.71 -10.62 -0.51
N LEU A 321 -5.67 -9.75 -0.17
CA LEU A 321 -6.14 -8.69 -1.07
C LEU A 321 -5.01 -7.69 -1.37
N SER A 322 -4.29 -7.26 -0.33
CA SER A 322 -3.20 -6.28 -0.46
C SER A 322 -2.05 -6.81 -1.32
N GLU A 323 -1.74 -8.11 -1.22
CA GLU A 323 -0.73 -8.74 -2.07
C GLU A 323 -1.17 -8.79 -3.54
N ALA A 324 -2.43 -9.13 -3.80
CA ALA A 324 -2.97 -9.20 -5.15
C ALA A 324 -3.01 -7.80 -5.82
N LEU A 325 -3.48 -6.78 -5.09
CA LEU A 325 -3.45 -5.38 -5.55
C LEU A 325 -2.03 -4.90 -5.82
N HIS A 326 -1.09 -5.22 -4.92
CA HIS A 326 0.31 -4.85 -5.10
C HIS A 326 0.92 -5.48 -6.36
N LYS A 327 0.64 -6.76 -6.64
CA LYS A 327 1.13 -7.44 -7.86
C LYS A 327 0.68 -6.70 -9.12
N VAL A 328 -0.60 -6.32 -9.22
CA VAL A 328 -1.13 -5.56 -10.36
C VAL A 328 -0.43 -4.21 -10.51
N PHE A 329 -0.33 -3.41 -9.44
CA PHE A 329 0.32 -2.10 -9.50
C PHE A 329 1.81 -2.18 -9.81
N HIS A 330 2.49 -3.18 -9.26
CA HIS A 330 3.91 -3.41 -9.52
C HIS A 330 4.15 -3.79 -11.00
N SER A 331 3.27 -4.60 -11.60
CA SER A 331 3.31 -4.92 -13.03
C SER A 331 3.03 -3.69 -13.90
N LEU A 332 2.01 -2.88 -13.57
CA LEU A 332 1.72 -1.61 -14.27
C LEU A 332 2.92 -0.65 -14.26
N LEU A 333 3.59 -0.49 -13.11
CA LEU A 333 4.76 0.38 -12.95
C LEU A 333 6.00 -0.13 -13.69
N LYS A 334 6.05 -1.44 -14.02
CA LYS A 334 7.16 -2.09 -14.74
C LYS A 334 6.95 -2.18 -16.25
N CYS A 335 5.71 -2.11 -16.73
CA CYS A 335 5.35 -2.38 -18.12
C CYS A 335 6.08 -1.46 -19.11
N SER A 336 5.92 -0.14 -18.97
CA SER A 336 6.60 0.85 -19.80
C SER A 336 6.78 2.18 -19.07
N THR A 337 7.62 3.08 -19.60
CA THR A 337 7.86 4.39 -19.00
C THR A 337 6.61 5.27 -19.01
N GLU A 338 5.81 5.17 -20.06
CA GLU A 338 4.54 5.88 -20.19
C GLU A 338 3.51 5.34 -19.20
N LEU A 339 3.39 4.01 -19.06
CA LEU A 339 2.46 3.41 -18.10
C LEU A 339 2.81 3.75 -16.66
N ARG A 340 4.10 3.77 -16.34
CA ARG A 340 4.58 4.22 -15.04
C ARG A 340 4.14 5.66 -14.76
N HIS A 341 4.28 6.55 -15.74
CA HIS A 341 3.79 7.93 -15.64
C HIS A 341 2.28 7.99 -15.40
N LEU A 342 1.48 7.31 -16.23
CA LEU A 342 0.02 7.29 -16.09
C LEU A 342 -0.43 6.71 -14.73
N THR A 343 0.25 5.66 -14.25
CA THR A 343 -0.05 5.03 -12.95
C THR A 343 0.27 5.98 -11.79
N LEU A 344 1.44 6.63 -11.81
CA LEU A 344 1.83 7.61 -10.80
C LEU A 344 0.94 8.85 -10.84
N GLN A 345 0.55 9.29 -12.04
CA GLN A 345 -0.38 10.40 -12.24
C GLN A 345 -1.75 10.07 -11.65
N TRP A 346 -2.26 8.84 -11.88
CA TRP A 346 -3.50 8.37 -11.29
C TRP A 346 -3.43 8.36 -9.76
N LEU A 347 -2.35 7.82 -9.18
CA LEU A 347 -2.13 7.82 -7.73
C LEU A 347 -2.04 9.24 -7.15
N GLY A 348 -1.26 10.12 -7.79
CA GLY A 348 -1.07 11.51 -7.37
C GLY A 348 -2.38 12.32 -7.43
N ASN A 349 -3.14 12.19 -8.52
CA ASN A 349 -4.44 12.83 -8.67
C ASN A 349 -5.47 12.27 -7.66
N CYS A 350 -5.46 10.96 -7.41
CA CYS A 350 -6.35 10.32 -6.43
C CYS A 350 -6.11 10.86 -5.01
N LEU A 351 -4.85 10.93 -4.58
CA LEU A 351 -4.50 11.48 -3.26
C LEU A 351 -4.82 12.96 -3.17
N HIS A 352 -4.57 13.73 -4.23
CA HIS A 352 -4.90 15.16 -4.27
C HIS A 352 -6.41 15.42 -4.18
N ALA A 353 -7.22 14.69 -4.94
CA ALA A 353 -8.69 14.79 -4.91
C ALA A 353 -9.27 14.46 -3.52
N ASN A 354 -8.53 13.68 -2.72
CA ASN A 354 -8.90 13.28 -1.36
C ASN A 354 -8.14 14.05 -0.26
N ALA A 355 -7.41 15.12 -0.58
CA ALA A 355 -6.64 15.90 0.40
C ALA A 355 -7.49 16.45 1.56
N ASN A 356 -8.78 16.71 1.31
CA ASN A 356 -9.70 17.18 2.34
C ASN A 356 -9.88 16.18 3.49
N ARG A 357 -9.61 14.88 3.29
CA ARG A 357 -9.68 13.86 4.36
C ARG A 357 -8.73 14.17 5.52
N GLY A 358 -7.58 14.79 5.25
CA GLY A 358 -6.58 15.11 6.26
C GLY A 358 -6.97 16.26 7.20
N LYS A 359 -8.03 17.03 6.88
CA LYS A 359 -8.48 18.18 7.68
C LYS A 359 -9.22 17.73 8.94
N LEU A 360 -8.88 18.34 10.08
CA LEU A 360 -9.40 18.02 11.43
C LEU A 360 -10.94 17.91 11.51
N TRP A 361 -11.70 18.73 10.78
CA TRP A 361 -13.17 18.67 10.84
C TRP A 361 -13.74 17.36 10.27
N ASN A 362 -13.06 16.73 9.31
CA ASN A 362 -13.55 15.51 8.67
C ASN A 362 -13.25 14.24 9.48
N SER A 363 -12.24 14.24 10.36
CA SER A 363 -12.06 13.17 11.35
C SER A 363 -13.08 13.26 12.48
N HIS A 364 -13.63 14.46 12.75
CA HIS A 364 -14.59 14.69 13.83
C HIS A 364 -16.06 14.69 13.41
N MET A 365 -16.40 14.98 12.15
CA MET A 365 -17.76 14.93 11.62
C MET A 365 -17.91 13.92 10.47
N GLU A 366 -18.30 12.68 10.81
CA GLU A 366 -18.55 11.60 9.84
C GLU A 366 -19.69 11.93 8.84
N MET A 367 -20.56 12.88 9.20
CA MET A 367 -21.74 13.30 8.42
C MET A 367 -21.58 14.68 7.75
N GLY A 368 -20.35 15.16 7.56
CA GLY A 368 -20.11 16.40 6.79
C GLY A 368 -20.30 16.18 5.28
N LEU A 369 -20.92 17.14 4.58
CA LEU A 369 -21.11 17.12 3.12
C LEU A 369 -19.80 16.85 2.35
N LEU A 370 -18.67 17.31 2.88
CA LEU A 370 -17.33 17.14 2.29
C LEU A 370 -16.75 15.73 2.50
N GLY A 371 -17.16 15.01 3.54
CA GLY A 371 -16.75 13.62 3.77
C GLY A 371 -17.34 12.65 2.75
N VAL A 372 -18.56 12.94 2.26
CA VAL A 372 -19.25 12.18 1.21
C VAL A 372 -18.55 12.32 -0.16
N LEU A 373 -17.81 13.42 -0.38
CA LEU A 373 -17.08 13.67 -1.63
C LEU A 373 -15.72 12.97 -1.68
N CYS A 374 -15.34 12.22 -0.63
CA CYS A 374 -14.08 11.50 -0.54
C CYS A 374 -14.31 9.99 -0.64
N VAL A 375 -13.25 9.24 -0.97
CA VAL A 375 -13.24 7.77 -0.92
C VAL A 375 -13.40 7.22 0.49
N SER A 376 -13.66 5.93 0.64
CA SER A 376 -13.80 5.28 1.96
C SER A 376 -12.47 5.15 2.71
N ASP A 377 -12.58 4.85 4.01
CA ASP A 377 -11.41 4.54 4.83
C ASP A 377 -10.69 3.28 4.35
N GLY A 378 -11.45 2.23 3.97
CA GLY A 378 -10.90 0.98 3.43
C GLY A 378 -10.12 1.19 2.15
N PHE A 379 -10.64 2.03 1.24
CA PHE A 379 -9.95 2.43 0.02
C PHE A 379 -8.59 3.06 0.29
N MET A 380 -8.54 4.07 1.16
CA MET A 380 -7.29 4.78 1.43
C MET A 380 -6.28 3.93 2.18
N LEU A 381 -6.76 3.05 3.07
CA LEU A 381 -5.92 2.08 3.77
C LEU A 381 -5.24 1.11 2.79
N ASN A 382 -5.99 0.59 1.81
CA ASN A 382 -5.44 -0.33 0.81
C ASN A 382 -4.46 0.36 -0.14
N ILE A 383 -4.70 1.62 -0.55
CA ILE A 383 -3.71 2.42 -1.30
C ILE A 383 -2.42 2.57 -0.47
N GLY A 384 -2.55 2.95 0.81
CA GLY A 384 -1.41 3.05 1.71
C GLY A 384 -0.62 1.75 1.81
N ASN A 385 -1.29 0.60 1.88
CA ASN A 385 -0.64 -0.72 1.93
C ASN A 385 0.09 -1.07 0.63
N VAL A 386 -0.50 -0.80 -0.54
CA VAL A 386 0.17 -1.01 -1.84
C VAL A 386 1.43 -0.16 -1.96
N LEU A 387 1.35 1.12 -1.60
CA LEU A 387 2.47 2.06 -1.63
C LEU A 387 3.57 1.68 -0.62
N LEU A 388 3.19 1.28 0.61
CA LEU A 388 4.11 0.73 1.60
C LEU A 388 4.86 -0.50 1.08
N ARG A 389 4.17 -1.41 0.38
CA ARG A 389 4.79 -2.60 -0.23
C ARG A 389 5.77 -2.23 -1.33
N LEU A 390 5.45 -1.23 -2.16
CA LEU A 390 6.36 -0.69 -3.17
C LEU A 390 7.61 -0.05 -2.55
N CYS A 391 7.52 0.45 -1.30
CA CYS A 391 8.65 1.01 -0.58
C CYS A 391 9.59 -0.03 0.06
N GLN A 392 9.14 -1.27 0.26
CA GLN A 392 9.91 -2.29 0.99
C GLN A 392 11.32 -2.55 0.44
N PRO A 393 11.56 -2.57 -0.90
CA PRO A 393 12.89 -2.82 -1.43
C PRO A 393 13.97 -1.82 -0.96
N PHE A 394 13.58 -0.58 -0.64
CA PHE A 394 14.50 0.44 -0.12
C PHE A 394 14.37 0.68 1.40
N CYS A 395 13.49 -0.06 2.09
CA CYS A 395 13.39 -0.03 3.56
C CYS A 395 14.21 -1.15 4.24
N ALA A 396 14.52 -2.24 3.55
CA ALA A 396 15.00 -3.48 4.18
C ALA A 396 16.49 -3.49 4.59
N LYS A 397 17.30 -2.45 4.27
CA LYS A 397 18.76 -2.46 4.47
C LYS A 397 19.30 -1.21 5.18
N LEU A 398 18.90 -0.99 6.44
CA LEU A 398 19.40 0.13 7.26
C LEU A 398 20.81 -0.09 7.84
N ASN A 399 21.35 -1.32 7.72
CA ASN A 399 22.71 -1.66 8.14
C ASN A 399 23.76 -1.42 7.06
N ASP A 400 23.33 -1.19 5.81
CA ASP A 400 24.24 -0.78 4.74
C ASP A 400 24.49 0.72 4.90
N ALA A 401 25.76 1.16 4.83
CA ALA A 401 26.13 2.58 4.88
C ALA A 401 25.61 3.42 3.69
N LYS A 402 24.60 2.91 2.96
CA LYS A 402 23.99 3.53 1.79
C LYS A 402 22.74 4.28 2.21
N VAL A 403 22.77 5.59 2.01
CA VAL A 403 21.59 6.44 2.21
C VAL A 403 20.58 6.19 1.08
N PRO A 404 19.27 6.04 1.38
CA PRO A 404 18.27 5.93 0.34
C PRO A 404 18.28 7.19 -0.54
N LYS A 405 18.22 6.99 -1.86
CA LYS A 405 18.26 8.05 -2.88
C LYS A 405 16.93 8.80 -2.97
N ILE A 406 16.51 9.40 -1.86
CA ILE A 406 15.29 10.18 -1.72
C ILE A 406 15.69 11.65 -1.63
N ASP A 407 15.20 12.44 -2.58
CA ASP A 407 15.48 13.88 -2.63
C ASP A 407 14.49 14.65 -1.73
N PRO A 408 14.96 15.43 -0.75
CA PRO A 408 14.09 16.16 0.19
C PRO A 408 13.31 17.33 -0.44
N THR A 409 13.66 17.74 -1.66
CA THR A 409 13.06 18.90 -2.34
C THR A 409 11.83 18.57 -3.19
N TYR A 410 11.37 17.31 -3.19
CA TYR A 410 10.22 16.90 -3.99
C TYR A 410 8.94 17.70 -3.67
N CYS A 411 8.63 17.88 -2.38
CA CYS A 411 7.41 18.56 -1.96
C CYS A 411 7.39 20.06 -2.27
N SER A 412 8.53 20.68 -2.61
CA SER A 412 8.56 22.07 -3.10
C SER A 412 8.37 22.19 -4.60
N ALA A 413 8.46 21.09 -5.35
CA ALA A 413 8.31 21.08 -6.79
C ALA A 413 6.84 21.04 -7.20
N GLU A 414 6.50 21.79 -8.26
CA GLU A 414 5.20 21.70 -8.94
C GLU A 414 5.43 21.62 -10.45
N ALA A 415 4.73 20.70 -11.10
CA ALA A 415 4.66 20.62 -12.55
C ALA A 415 3.54 21.53 -13.07
N LYS A 416 3.81 22.29 -14.14
CA LYS A 416 2.83 23.18 -14.77
C LYS A 416 1.85 22.42 -15.66
N ASP A 417 2.34 21.36 -16.31
CA ASP A 417 1.58 20.53 -17.22
C ASP A 417 2.02 19.06 -17.14
N GLU A 418 1.32 18.19 -17.87
CA GLU A 418 1.56 16.74 -17.88
C GLU A 418 2.91 16.38 -18.53
N ALA A 419 3.38 17.16 -19.50
CA ALA A 419 4.66 16.91 -20.16
C ALA A 419 5.83 17.20 -19.20
N GLU A 420 5.75 18.29 -18.45
CA GLU A 420 6.70 18.61 -17.38
C GLU A 420 6.64 17.56 -16.26
N SER A 421 5.43 17.11 -15.89
CA SER A 421 5.23 16.05 -14.90
C SER A 421 5.95 14.76 -15.28
N LEU A 422 5.84 14.33 -16.54
CA LEU A 422 6.57 13.16 -17.08
C LEU A 422 8.08 13.39 -17.10
N GLN A 423 8.53 14.55 -17.61
CA GLN A 423 9.97 14.82 -17.78
C GLN A 423 10.70 14.94 -16.45
N ARG A 424 10.08 15.60 -15.46
CA ARG A 424 10.67 15.87 -14.15
C ARG A 424 10.34 14.81 -13.10
N GLY A 425 9.38 13.90 -13.37
CA GLY A 425 8.91 12.93 -12.39
C GLY A 425 8.21 13.61 -11.21
N ILE A 426 7.18 14.41 -11.49
CA ILE A 426 6.40 15.14 -10.48
C ILE A 426 4.92 14.88 -10.70
N HIS A 427 4.39 13.83 -10.06
CA HIS A 427 2.98 13.44 -10.21
C HIS A 427 2.09 13.90 -9.06
N MET A 428 2.65 14.17 -7.89
CA MET A 428 1.91 14.68 -6.74
C MET A 428 1.60 16.18 -6.88
N LYS A 429 0.42 16.59 -6.40
CA LYS A 429 -0.08 17.97 -6.49
C LYS A 429 -0.39 18.55 -5.11
N GLY A 430 -0.11 19.84 -4.94
CA GLY A 430 -0.49 20.64 -3.76
C GLY A 430 0.43 20.50 -2.54
N LEU A 431 1.52 19.73 -2.64
CA LEU A 431 2.48 19.56 -1.53
C LEU A 431 3.28 20.84 -1.22
N SER A 432 3.43 21.73 -2.21
CA SER A 432 4.14 23.00 -2.04
C SER A 432 3.52 23.90 -0.96
N SER A 433 2.21 23.76 -0.74
CA SER A 433 1.44 24.53 0.23
C SER A 433 1.44 23.97 1.64
N GLU A 434 2.01 22.77 1.84
CA GLU A 434 2.11 22.15 3.15
C GLU A 434 3.13 22.91 4.04
N THR A 435 2.89 22.87 5.35
CA THR A 435 3.80 23.45 6.34
C THR A 435 4.99 22.52 6.50
N CYS A 436 6.20 23.06 6.42
CA CYS A 436 7.45 22.31 6.48
C CYS A 436 8.16 22.48 7.82
N LEU A 437 9.13 21.60 8.11
CA LEU A 437 9.87 21.58 9.37
C LEU A 437 10.50 22.93 9.73
N ILE A 438 10.88 23.73 8.72
CA ILE A 438 11.42 25.09 8.89
C ILE A 438 10.66 26.05 7.96
N PRO A 439 10.29 27.25 8.43
CA PRO A 439 9.69 28.28 7.58
C PRO A 439 10.67 28.79 6.51
N THR A 440 10.14 29.18 5.36
CA THR A 440 10.92 29.89 4.34
C THR A 440 10.97 31.39 4.70
N PRO A 441 12.16 32.02 4.78
CA PRO A 441 12.28 33.46 5.00
C PRO A 441 11.61 34.28 3.89
N GLU A 442 11.18 35.50 4.21
CA GLU A 442 10.59 36.42 3.24
C GLU A 442 11.57 36.74 2.11
N GLY A 443 11.15 36.56 0.86
CA GLY A 443 11.96 36.84 -0.34
C GLY A 443 12.85 35.69 -0.81
N GLU A 444 12.91 34.57 -0.09
CA GLU A 444 13.63 33.36 -0.50
C GLU A 444 12.67 32.30 -1.08
N SER A 445 13.16 31.48 -2.01
CA SER A 445 12.44 30.32 -2.53
C SER A 445 12.96 29.02 -1.90
N ARG A 446 12.11 27.99 -1.90
CA ARG A 446 12.51 26.64 -1.49
C ARG A 446 13.45 26.03 -2.56
N PRO A 447 14.58 25.42 -2.18
CA PRO A 447 15.43 24.72 -3.14
C PRO A 447 14.63 23.59 -3.80
N THR A 448 14.83 23.39 -5.10
CA THR A 448 14.07 22.40 -5.89
C THR A 448 14.96 21.79 -6.96
N ALA A 449 15.02 20.45 -7.01
CA ALA A 449 15.75 19.72 -8.05
C ALA A 449 15.08 19.82 -9.42
N ASP A 450 15.87 19.56 -10.46
CA ASP A 450 15.39 19.54 -11.85
C ASP A 450 14.46 18.34 -12.11
N SER A 451 14.78 17.17 -11.56
CA SER A 451 13.99 15.95 -11.76
C SER A 451 14.09 14.99 -10.58
N PHE A 452 13.13 14.10 -10.44
CA PHE A 452 13.03 13.14 -9.34
C PHE A 452 12.91 11.72 -9.86
N GLY A 453 13.50 10.79 -9.12
CA GLY A 453 13.38 9.35 -9.37
C GLY A 453 12.15 8.74 -8.71
N PHE A 454 11.75 7.56 -9.20
CA PHE A 454 10.62 6.79 -8.66
C PHE A 454 10.69 6.57 -7.14
N ILE A 455 11.88 6.35 -6.58
CA ILE A 455 12.04 6.12 -5.13
C ILE A 455 11.57 7.35 -4.33
N THR A 456 11.96 8.55 -4.74
CA THR A 456 11.52 9.81 -4.13
C THR A 456 10.01 9.97 -4.22
N GLU A 457 9.44 9.76 -5.41
CA GLU A 457 7.99 9.89 -5.61
C GLU A 457 7.21 8.88 -4.77
N CYS A 458 7.64 7.61 -4.79
CA CYS A 458 7.01 6.54 -4.03
C CYS A 458 7.06 6.81 -2.52
N PHE A 459 8.17 7.36 -2.02
CA PHE A 459 8.32 7.74 -0.62
C PHE A 459 7.28 8.79 -0.18
N PHE A 460 7.18 9.91 -0.91
CA PHE A 460 6.24 10.98 -0.55
C PHE A 460 4.78 10.60 -0.84
N LEU A 461 4.51 9.83 -1.89
CA LEU A 461 3.18 9.24 -2.14
C LEU A 461 2.75 8.37 -0.96
N THR A 462 3.67 7.55 -0.43
CA THR A 462 3.40 6.67 0.71
C THR A 462 3.09 7.48 1.97
N HIS A 463 3.93 8.46 2.32
CA HIS A 463 3.66 9.32 3.48
C HIS A 463 2.33 10.08 3.35
N ARG A 464 1.96 10.55 2.15
CA ARG A 464 0.67 11.20 1.93
C ARG A 464 -0.50 10.22 2.03
N ALA A 465 -0.36 9.00 1.54
CA ALA A 465 -1.40 7.97 1.69
C ALA A 465 -1.59 7.58 3.17
N LEU A 466 -0.52 7.51 3.95
CA LEU A 466 -0.59 7.27 5.41
C LEU A 466 -1.30 8.42 6.14
N ASP A 467 -0.97 9.66 5.78
CA ASP A 467 -1.60 10.86 6.34
C ASP A 467 -3.11 10.92 6.06
N LEU A 468 -3.55 10.60 4.83
CA LEU A 468 -4.96 10.63 4.43
C LEU A 468 -5.76 9.37 4.80
N GLY A 469 -5.07 8.28 5.11
CA GLY A 469 -5.64 6.96 5.37
C GLY A 469 -5.41 6.51 6.81
N TYR A 470 -4.21 6.00 7.09
CA TYR A 470 -3.87 5.37 8.37
C TYR A 470 -4.07 6.33 9.57
N ARG A 471 -3.57 7.57 9.47
CA ARG A 471 -3.76 8.59 10.53
C ARG A 471 -5.23 8.90 10.77
N VAL A 472 -6.01 9.09 9.70
CA VAL A 472 -7.46 9.37 9.81
C VAL A 472 -8.21 8.23 10.50
N ILE A 473 -7.88 6.98 10.17
CA ILE A 473 -8.48 5.79 10.79
C ILE A 473 -8.07 5.70 12.26
N LEU A 474 -6.81 6.00 12.58
CA LEU A 474 -6.32 6.07 13.96
C LEU A 474 -7.07 7.12 14.79
N ASP A 475 -7.27 8.32 14.25
CA ASP A 475 -8.02 9.40 14.92
C ASP A 475 -9.48 8.98 15.18
N LYS A 476 -10.14 8.36 14.19
CA LYS A 476 -11.48 7.79 14.32
C LYS A 476 -11.53 6.71 15.40
N PHE A 477 -10.55 5.81 15.41
CA PHE A 477 -10.43 4.77 16.43
C PHE A 477 -10.30 5.35 17.84
N LEU A 478 -9.42 6.33 18.03
CA LEU A 478 -9.22 6.98 19.33
C LEU A 478 -10.49 7.69 19.82
N LYS A 479 -11.21 8.35 18.91
CA LYS A 479 -12.49 8.98 19.22
C LYS A 479 -13.55 7.94 19.59
N THR A 480 -13.73 6.90 18.78
CA THR A 480 -14.66 5.80 19.08
C THR A 480 -14.35 5.15 20.43
N ASN A 481 -13.07 4.99 20.79
CA ASN A 481 -12.69 4.47 22.10
C ASN A 481 -13.13 5.39 23.26
N GLN A 482 -13.01 6.72 23.10
CA GLN A 482 -13.49 7.69 24.08
C GLN A 482 -15.02 7.68 24.21
N ASP A 483 -15.72 7.61 23.08
CA ASP A 483 -17.18 7.57 23.05
C ASP A 483 -17.71 6.26 23.64
N LEU A 484 -17.05 5.12 23.36
CA LEU A 484 -17.36 3.84 23.97
C LEU A 484 -17.20 3.86 25.49
N ALA A 485 -16.13 4.48 26.02
CA ALA A 485 -15.94 4.64 27.46
C ALA A 485 -17.02 5.51 28.14
N ARG A 486 -17.57 6.51 27.42
CA ARG A 486 -18.72 7.31 27.89
C ARG A 486 -20.01 6.48 27.89
N ILE A 487 -20.27 5.74 26.82
CA ILE A 487 -21.45 4.89 26.67
C ILE A 487 -21.42 3.75 27.70
N GLN A 488 -20.26 3.15 27.98
CA GLN A 488 -20.08 2.14 29.02
C GLN A 488 -20.47 2.66 30.42
N ARG A 489 -20.12 3.91 30.75
CA ARG A 489 -20.54 4.53 32.02
C ARG A 489 -22.06 4.69 32.06
N ALA A 490 -22.67 5.25 31.01
CA ALA A 490 -24.12 5.39 30.90
C ALA A 490 -24.86 4.04 30.96
N TYR A 491 -24.30 3.00 30.35
CA TYR A 491 -24.82 1.63 30.39
C TYR A 491 -24.82 1.07 31.82
N ASN A 492 -23.73 1.25 32.56
CA ASN A 492 -23.63 0.81 33.95
C ASN A 492 -24.63 1.54 34.85
N ASP A 493 -24.80 2.85 34.68
CA ASP A 493 -25.76 3.66 35.44
C ASP A 493 -27.21 3.24 35.15
N ALA A 494 -27.54 3.05 33.87
CA ALA A 494 -28.87 2.59 33.44
C ALA A 494 -29.17 1.17 33.92
N ARG A 495 -28.16 0.30 34.05
CA ARG A 495 -28.33 -1.04 34.62
C ARG A 495 -28.68 -1.01 36.11
N THR A 496 -28.19 -0.02 36.86
CA THR A 496 -28.46 0.13 38.30
C THR A 496 -29.77 0.86 38.64
N GLY A 497 -30.35 1.65 37.73
CA GLY A 497 -31.55 2.44 38.06
C GLY A 497 -32.43 2.90 36.89
N GLY A 498 -32.19 2.42 35.66
CA GLY A 498 -32.95 2.80 34.45
C GLY A 498 -34.17 1.92 34.17
N SER A 499 -35.07 2.41 33.31
CA SER A 499 -36.17 1.61 32.77
C SER A 499 -35.67 0.61 31.71
N SER A 500 -36.42 -0.47 31.49
CA SER A 500 -36.04 -1.53 30.54
C SER A 500 -35.84 -1.02 29.10
N GLU A 501 -36.66 -0.06 28.65
CA GLU A 501 -36.58 0.52 27.30
C GLU A 501 -35.31 1.38 27.11
N VAL A 502 -34.93 2.16 28.13
CA VAL A 502 -33.71 2.97 28.10
C VAL A 502 -32.47 2.08 28.11
N LEU A 503 -32.51 1.00 28.88
CA LEU A 503 -31.42 0.02 28.91
C LEU A 503 -31.25 -0.66 27.54
N GLU A 504 -32.35 -1.01 26.86
CA GLU A 504 -32.30 -1.63 25.52
C GLU A 504 -31.71 -0.67 24.48
N LEU A 505 -32.11 0.61 24.48
CA LEU A 505 -31.56 1.63 23.60
C LEU A 505 -30.05 1.84 23.81
N ILE A 506 -29.61 1.93 25.08
CA ILE A 506 -28.19 2.09 25.39
C ILE A 506 -27.40 0.83 25.03
N THR A 507 -28.00 -0.36 25.21
CA THR A 507 -27.38 -1.62 24.80
C THR A 507 -27.17 -1.66 23.28
N GLN A 508 -28.18 -1.31 22.49
CA GLN A 508 -28.07 -1.25 21.04
C GLN A 508 -26.98 -0.26 20.60
N ARG A 509 -26.93 0.92 21.21
CA ARG A 509 -25.88 1.91 20.94
C ARG A 509 -24.48 1.40 21.31
N MET A 510 -24.36 0.69 22.43
CA MET A 510 -23.10 0.07 22.86
C MET A 510 -22.66 -1.05 21.93
N GLU A 511 -23.59 -1.89 21.45
CA GLU A 511 -23.30 -2.93 20.45
C GLU A 511 -22.76 -2.29 19.16
N THR A 512 -23.42 -1.26 18.62
CA THR A 512 -22.97 -0.56 17.39
C THR A 512 -21.58 0.07 17.55
N GLU A 513 -21.34 0.81 18.62
CA GLU A 513 -20.02 1.44 18.85
C GLU A 513 -18.92 0.42 19.12
N MET A 514 -19.24 -0.70 19.79
CA MET A 514 -18.28 -1.80 19.98
C MET A 514 -17.92 -2.47 18.65
N THR A 515 -18.90 -2.73 17.77
CA THR A 515 -18.63 -3.29 16.43
C THR A 515 -17.75 -2.37 15.60
N LYS A 516 -18.01 -1.06 15.64
CA LYS A 516 -17.15 -0.04 15.02
C LYS A 516 -15.73 -0.06 15.60
N TYR A 517 -15.60 -0.08 16.92
CA TYR A 517 -14.31 -0.15 17.62
C TYR A 517 -13.49 -1.37 17.19
N LEU A 518 -14.09 -2.56 17.21
CA LEU A 518 -13.41 -3.81 16.85
C LEU A 518 -13.00 -3.84 15.37
N THR A 519 -13.85 -3.31 14.49
CA THR A 519 -13.57 -3.23 13.05
C THR A 519 -12.41 -2.27 12.76
N LEU A 520 -12.40 -1.09 13.37
CA LEU A 520 -11.27 -0.14 13.27
C LEU A 520 -9.99 -0.72 13.87
N LYS A 521 -10.10 -1.43 15.01
CA LYS A 521 -8.96 -2.10 15.64
C LYS A 521 -8.36 -3.18 14.72
N ALA A 522 -9.20 -4.04 14.14
CA ALA A 522 -8.77 -5.12 13.26
C ALA A 522 -8.10 -4.59 11.98
N SER A 523 -8.59 -3.47 11.42
CA SER A 523 -7.99 -2.86 10.22
C SER A 523 -6.59 -2.29 10.46
N LEU A 524 -6.33 -1.77 11.66
CA LEU A 524 -5.04 -1.18 12.04
C LEU A 524 -4.01 -2.23 12.50
N LEU A 525 -4.45 -3.39 12.99
CA LEU A 525 -3.57 -4.42 13.58
C LEU A 525 -3.18 -5.55 12.63
N VAL A 526 -3.28 -5.34 11.31
CA VAL A 526 -2.83 -6.34 10.33
C VAL A 526 -1.31 -6.54 10.45
N PRO A 527 -0.79 -7.73 10.84
CA PRO A 527 0.60 -7.91 11.23
C PRO A 527 1.61 -7.53 10.13
N LYS A 528 1.35 -7.94 8.89
CA LYS A 528 2.20 -7.58 7.74
C LYS A 528 2.23 -6.09 7.45
N MET A 529 1.13 -5.38 7.70
CA MET A 529 1.10 -3.94 7.54
C MET A 529 1.92 -3.25 8.64
N LEU A 530 1.82 -3.71 9.89
CA LEU A 530 2.63 -3.21 11.00
C LEU A 530 4.14 -3.42 10.76
N GLU A 531 4.53 -4.59 10.26
CA GLU A 531 5.91 -4.88 9.86
C GLU A 531 6.41 -3.89 8.79
N HIS A 532 5.62 -3.67 7.73
CA HIS A 532 5.97 -2.73 6.66
C HIS A 532 6.02 -1.27 7.14
N LEU A 533 5.09 -0.86 8.01
CA LEU A 533 5.08 0.47 8.64
C LEU A 533 6.32 0.68 9.49
N ALA A 534 6.67 -0.29 10.34
CA ALA A 534 7.86 -0.19 11.19
C ALA A 534 9.14 -0.01 10.35
N LYS A 535 9.34 -0.85 9.32
CA LYS A 535 10.48 -0.71 8.40
C LYS A 535 10.48 0.64 7.67
N PHE A 536 9.32 1.09 7.22
CA PHE A 536 9.19 2.36 6.52
C PHE A 536 9.53 3.54 7.43
N HIS A 537 8.97 3.61 8.65
CA HIS A 537 9.26 4.68 9.61
C HIS A 537 10.71 4.66 10.09
N ALA A 538 11.34 3.49 10.26
CA ALA A 538 12.78 3.41 10.56
C ALA A 538 13.63 3.98 9.42
N MET A 539 13.26 3.70 8.18
CA MET A 539 13.93 4.24 7.01
C MET A 539 13.70 5.75 6.87
N THR A 540 12.49 6.24 7.12
CA THR A 540 12.19 7.68 7.21
C THR A 540 13.05 8.36 8.26
N ALA A 541 13.15 7.79 9.46
CA ALA A 541 13.95 8.33 10.57
C ALA A 541 15.43 8.41 10.23
N PHE A 542 15.97 7.34 9.63
CA PHE A 542 17.34 7.30 9.13
C PHE A 542 17.58 8.33 8.03
N TRP A 543 16.73 8.35 7.00
CA TRP A 543 16.82 9.30 5.89
C TRP A 543 16.74 10.75 6.38
N LEU A 544 15.77 11.07 7.23
CA LEU A 544 15.59 12.43 7.74
C LEU A 544 16.79 12.87 8.58
N THR A 545 17.39 11.97 9.36
CA THR A 545 18.65 12.23 10.06
C THR A 545 19.77 12.59 9.09
N GLN A 546 19.91 11.85 7.98
CA GLN A 546 20.93 12.14 6.96
C GLN A 546 20.68 13.47 6.25
N VAL A 547 19.43 13.80 5.93
CA VAL A 547 19.08 15.11 5.38
C VAL A 547 19.38 16.24 6.36
N ASN A 548 19.17 16.01 7.65
CA ASN A 548 19.46 16.99 8.71
C ASN A 548 20.96 17.30 8.85
N LEU A 549 21.83 16.35 8.47
CA LEU A 549 23.29 16.50 8.50
C LEU A 549 23.89 16.95 7.17
N HIS A 550 23.16 16.76 6.06
CA HIS A 550 23.66 17.07 4.73
C HIS A 550 23.61 18.58 4.44
N ILE A 551 24.78 19.21 4.34
CA ILE A 551 24.92 20.60 3.94
C ILE A 551 24.97 20.67 2.40
N VAL A 552 24.01 21.40 1.83
CA VAL A 552 23.90 21.62 0.39
C VAL A 552 25.06 22.46 -0.13
N THR A 553 25.66 22.03 -1.23
CA THR A 553 26.68 22.78 -1.98
C THR A 553 26.13 23.27 -3.33
N GLU A 554 26.79 24.24 -3.98
CA GLU A 554 26.38 24.75 -5.31
C GLU A 554 26.34 23.66 -6.40
N GLU A 555 27.02 22.53 -6.19
CA GLU A 555 27.06 21.38 -7.09
C GLU A 555 25.80 20.48 -7.00
N ASP A 556 24.95 20.67 -5.99
CA ASP A 556 23.79 19.80 -5.71
C ASP A 556 22.49 20.24 -6.41
N LYS A 557 22.52 21.26 -7.28
CA LYS A 557 21.32 21.79 -7.97
C LYS A 557 20.51 20.74 -8.73
N GLN A 558 21.15 19.67 -9.20
CA GLN A 558 20.48 18.59 -9.93
C GLN A 558 19.85 17.53 -9.03
N ASN A 559 20.36 17.33 -7.80
CA ASN A 559 19.89 16.31 -6.86
C ASN A 559 20.40 16.62 -5.44
N PHE A 560 19.47 16.82 -4.51
CA PHE A 560 19.72 17.16 -3.11
C PHE A 560 19.64 15.95 -2.16
N ALA A 561 19.50 14.73 -2.70
CA ALA A 561 19.54 13.51 -1.89
C ALA A 561 20.93 13.31 -1.27
N PRO A 562 21.04 12.98 0.03
CA PRO A 562 22.34 12.73 0.63
C PRO A 562 23.03 11.54 -0.05
N LYS A 563 24.25 11.76 -0.57
CA LYS A 563 24.98 10.78 -1.39
C LYS A 563 25.76 9.77 -0.54
N GLU A 564 26.26 10.22 0.61
CA GLU A 564 27.09 9.44 1.52
C GLU A 564 26.51 9.48 2.93
N TYR A 565 26.78 8.43 3.70
CA TYR A 565 26.40 8.36 5.10
C TYR A 565 27.29 9.28 5.94
N THR A 566 26.66 10.18 6.68
CA THR A 566 27.31 11.06 7.65
C THR A 566 26.99 10.57 9.07
N PRO A 567 27.99 10.22 9.89
CA PRO A 567 27.78 9.84 11.28
C PRO A 567 27.30 11.05 12.09
N VAL A 568 26.39 10.83 13.03
CA VAL A 568 25.90 11.90 13.90
C VAL A 568 26.94 12.22 14.97
N THR A 569 27.32 13.48 15.08
CA THR A 569 28.25 13.97 16.10
C THR A 569 27.62 15.14 16.84
N PHE A 570 27.65 15.12 18.17
CA PHE A 570 27.12 16.21 19.01
C PHE A 570 28.27 17.10 19.54
N PRO A 571 28.07 18.42 19.70
CA PRO A 571 26.87 19.18 19.29
C PRO A 571 26.68 19.19 17.77
N LEU A 572 25.44 19.32 17.28
CA LEU A 572 25.20 19.39 15.85
C LEU A 572 25.77 20.69 15.27
N SER A 573 26.00 20.70 13.96
CA SER A 573 26.47 21.91 13.26
C SER A 573 25.51 23.09 13.49
N GLU A 574 26.05 24.30 13.64
CA GLU A 574 25.23 25.53 13.66
C GLU A 574 24.56 25.79 12.31
N THR A 575 25.15 25.28 11.22
CA THR A 575 24.56 25.39 9.88
C THR A 575 23.38 24.44 9.74
N VAL A 576 22.22 25.01 9.41
CA VAL A 576 20.98 24.26 9.19
C VAL A 576 20.75 24.07 7.69
N PRO A 577 20.54 22.83 7.22
CA PRO A 577 20.27 22.57 5.82
C PRO A 577 18.99 23.26 5.31
N ILE A 578 19.10 23.97 4.19
CA ILE A 578 17.97 24.65 3.55
C ILE A 578 16.90 23.69 3.02
N THR A 579 17.25 22.42 2.78
CA THR A 579 16.35 21.36 2.31
C THR A 579 15.27 21.00 3.33
N LEU A 580 15.49 21.27 4.62
CA LEU A 580 14.49 21.09 5.67
C LEU A 580 13.26 22.01 5.48
N ARG A 581 13.39 23.09 4.70
CA ARG A 581 12.27 23.95 4.28
C ARG A 581 11.34 23.27 3.27
N CYS A 582 11.75 22.13 2.71
CA CYS A 582 10.97 21.37 1.73
C CYS A 582 10.29 20.14 2.33
N ILE A 583 10.60 19.75 3.57
CA ILE A 583 10.04 18.54 4.19
C ILE A 583 8.77 18.91 4.96
N PRO A 584 7.58 18.39 4.59
CA PRO A 584 6.36 18.66 5.32
C PRO A 584 6.37 18.08 6.74
N GLU A 585 5.71 18.77 7.67
CA GLU A 585 5.59 18.35 9.07
C GLU A 585 4.91 16.99 9.24
N PHE A 586 3.94 16.66 8.38
CA PHE A 586 3.20 15.39 8.45
C PHE A 586 4.10 14.15 8.28
N VAL A 587 5.29 14.28 7.69
CA VAL A 587 6.27 13.19 7.59
C VAL A 587 6.67 12.70 8.98
N VAL A 588 6.96 13.64 9.89
CA VAL A 588 7.33 13.37 11.28
C VAL A 588 6.08 12.99 12.08
N GLU A 589 4.95 13.69 11.89
CA GLU A 589 3.70 13.37 12.59
C GLU A 589 3.22 11.93 12.35
N ASN A 590 3.38 11.42 11.12
CA ASN A 590 3.05 10.03 10.81
C ASN A 590 3.88 9.05 11.67
N THR A 591 5.18 9.29 11.84
CA THR A 591 6.05 8.48 12.71
C THR A 591 5.60 8.57 14.17
N ILE A 592 5.34 9.78 14.68
CA ILE A 592 4.86 10.01 16.05
C ILE A 592 3.55 9.27 16.31
N GLY A 593 2.58 9.41 15.39
CA GLY A 593 1.27 8.77 15.49
C GLY A 593 1.38 7.25 15.53
N PHE A 594 2.24 6.68 14.67
CA PHE A 594 2.52 5.24 14.65
C PHE A 594 3.12 4.73 15.98
N LEU A 595 4.12 5.42 16.54
CA LEU A 595 4.75 5.02 17.80
C LEU A 595 3.75 5.08 18.97
N CYS A 596 2.97 6.14 19.05
CA CYS A 596 1.94 6.30 20.08
C CYS A 596 0.85 5.22 19.97
N PHE A 597 0.48 4.85 18.74
CA PHE A 597 -0.44 3.73 18.47
C PHE A 597 0.14 2.39 18.93
N LEU A 598 1.38 2.07 18.54
CA LEU A 598 2.02 0.81 18.91
C LEU A 598 2.08 0.65 20.42
N ARG A 599 2.48 1.68 21.17
CA ARG A 599 2.53 1.60 22.64
C ARG A 599 1.18 1.23 23.26
N ARG A 600 0.09 1.75 22.71
CA ARG A 600 -1.26 1.55 23.28
C ARG A 600 -1.87 0.20 22.92
N LEU A 601 -1.59 -0.32 21.71
CA LEU A 601 -2.34 -1.45 21.16
C LEU A 601 -1.49 -2.64 20.73
N SER A 602 -0.22 -2.43 20.38
CA SER A 602 0.68 -3.48 19.91
C SER A 602 2.12 -3.24 20.39
N PRO A 603 2.38 -3.24 21.71
CA PRO A 603 3.71 -3.00 22.24
C PRO A 603 4.73 -4.08 21.80
N ASN A 604 4.25 -5.29 21.52
CA ASN A 604 5.05 -6.40 21.02
C ASN A 604 5.79 -6.07 19.71
N THR A 605 5.22 -5.22 18.86
CA THR A 605 5.85 -4.82 17.59
C THR A 605 7.20 -4.12 17.81
N PHE A 606 7.38 -3.39 18.92
CA PHE A 606 8.69 -2.80 19.26
C PHE A 606 9.75 -3.88 19.47
N GLU A 607 9.39 -4.95 20.18
CA GLU A 607 10.31 -6.04 20.52
C GLU A 607 10.59 -6.92 19.29
N GLU A 608 9.57 -7.22 18.48
CA GLU A 608 9.68 -8.00 17.24
C GLU A 608 10.63 -7.34 16.22
N GLN A 609 10.51 -6.02 16.05
CA GLN A 609 11.32 -5.28 15.07
C GLN A 609 12.71 -4.89 15.62
N GLY A 610 12.82 -4.78 16.95
CA GLY A 610 14.09 -4.68 17.65
C GLY A 610 14.97 -3.47 17.25
N PRO A 611 16.31 -3.60 17.36
CA PRO A 611 17.23 -2.48 17.21
C PRO A 611 17.20 -1.79 15.83
N SER A 612 16.89 -2.53 14.75
CA SER A 612 16.79 -1.96 13.40
C SER A 612 15.66 -0.96 13.25
N PHE A 613 14.61 -1.08 14.07
CA PHE A 613 13.52 -0.11 14.13
C PHE A 613 13.78 0.95 15.19
N LEU A 614 14.19 0.54 16.39
CA LEU A 614 14.30 1.44 17.55
C LEU A 614 15.44 2.46 17.44
N ASN A 615 16.62 2.06 16.92
CA ASN A 615 17.79 2.95 16.89
C ASN A 615 17.62 4.15 15.94
N PRO A 616 17.15 3.97 14.68
CA PRO A 616 16.90 5.11 13.80
C PRO A 616 15.87 6.07 14.38
N ILE A 617 14.80 5.54 14.97
CA ILE A 617 13.72 6.33 15.57
C ILE A 617 14.24 7.18 16.75
N LEU A 618 15.00 6.57 17.68
CA LEU A 618 15.57 7.33 18.79
C LEU A 618 16.58 8.37 18.30
N THR A 619 17.37 8.06 17.27
CA THR A 619 18.30 9.02 16.67
C THR A 619 17.56 10.22 16.08
N GLU A 620 16.49 10.01 15.30
CA GLU A 620 15.65 11.09 14.76
C GLU A 620 15.10 11.98 15.88
N ILE A 621 14.52 11.38 16.93
CA ILE A 621 13.96 12.11 18.07
C ILE A 621 15.04 12.99 18.72
N ILE A 622 16.23 12.45 18.99
CA ILE A 622 17.31 13.20 19.63
C ILE A 622 17.77 14.36 18.75
N VAL A 623 17.97 14.12 17.45
CA VAL A 623 18.44 15.12 16.48
C VAL A 623 17.43 16.26 16.29
N LEU A 624 16.14 15.95 16.17
CA LEU A 624 15.10 16.98 15.98
C LEU A 624 14.75 17.73 17.28
N MET A 625 14.97 17.13 18.45
CA MET A 625 14.77 17.83 19.73
C MET A 625 15.88 18.82 20.07
N GLU A 626 17.10 18.61 19.57
CA GLU A 626 18.30 19.39 19.91
C GLU A 626 18.17 20.89 19.62
N SER A 627 17.60 21.27 18.47
CA SER A 627 17.56 22.67 18.04
C SER A 627 16.21 23.08 17.43
N GLN A 628 15.68 24.22 17.90
CA GLN A 628 14.50 24.87 17.31
C GLN A 628 14.71 25.35 15.87
N HIS A 629 15.96 25.44 15.43
CA HIS A 629 16.27 25.85 14.06
C HIS A 629 16.13 24.70 13.07
N ARG A 630 16.12 23.44 13.54
CA ARG A 630 15.99 22.23 12.70
C ARG A 630 14.55 21.71 12.62
N LEU A 631 13.76 22.02 13.65
CA LEU A 631 12.32 21.82 13.71
C LEU A 631 11.70 23.05 14.37
N TYR A 632 10.97 23.86 13.61
CA TYR A 632 10.49 25.15 14.10
C TYR A 632 9.23 25.02 14.96
N ASN A 633 8.29 24.16 14.54
CA ASN A 633 6.99 24.04 15.21
C ASN A 633 7.13 23.50 16.65
N PRO A 634 6.79 24.30 17.68
CA PRO A 634 6.93 23.90 19.09
C PRO A 634 5.97 22.77 19.47
N HIS A 635 4.79 22.70 18.85
CA HIS A 635 3.82 21.63 19.10
C HIS A 635 4.36 20.29 18.60
N LEU A 636 4.93 20.27 17.40
CA LEU A 636 5.53 19.06 16.83
C LEU A 636 6.76 18.61 17.65
N ARG A 637 7.57 19.54 18.15
CA ARG A 637 8.67 19.21 19.09
C ARG A 637 8.18 18.63 20.41
N ALA A 638 7.09 19.16 20.95
CA ALA A 638 6.46 18.59 22.15
C ALA A 638 5.95 17.16 21.89
N ARG A 639 5.34 16.94 20.72
CA ARG A 639 4.89 15.62 20.24
C ARG A 639 6.05 14.62 20.07
N LEU A 640 7.28 15.06 19.82
CA LEU A 640 8.46 14.18 19.84
C LEU A 640 8.75 13.64 21.24
N ALA A 641 8.47 14.41 22.30
CA ALA A 641 8.59 13.91 23.67
C ALA A 641 7.55 12.81 23.98
N GLU A 642 6.34 12.90 23.39
CA GLU A 642 5.36 11.79 23.44
C GLU A 642 5.88 10.54 22.72
N SER A 643 6.62 10.71 21.63
CA SER A 643 7.27 9.59 20.93
C SER A 643 8.38 8.97 21.76
N LEU A 644 9.18 9.79 22.44
CA LEU A 644 10.20 9.31 23.37
C LEU A 644 9.56 8.53 24.53
N GLU A 645 8.45 9.03 25.07
CA GLU A 645 7.65 8.32 26.06
C GLU A 645 7.11 7.00 25.48
N ALA A 646 6.74 6.97 24.20
CA ALA A 646 6.26 5.76 23.53
C ALA A 646 7.30 4.63 23.46
N LEU A 647 8.59 4.98 23.41
CA LEU A 647 9.71 4.04 23.38
C LEU A 647 10.06 3.44 24.75
N LEU A 648 9.52 3.98 25.84
CA LEU A 648 9.83 3.48 27.18
C LEU A 648 9.35 2.03 27.36
N PRO A 649 10.12 1.18 28.05
CA PRO A 649 9.64 -0.14 28.45
C PRO A 649 8.51 0.03 29.46
N THR A 650 7.30 -0.33 29.05
CA THR A 650 6.11 -0.24 29.92
C THR A 650 5.99 -1.54 30.69
N ALA A 651 6.42 -1.54 31.97
CA ALA A 651 6.10 -2.61 32.91
C ALA A 651 4.70 -2.33 33.47
N ASP A 652 3.67 -2.69 32.70
CA ASP A 652 2.30 -2.52 33.17
C ASP A 652 1.94 -3.69 34.10
N GLU A 653 2.18 -3.55 35.40
CA GLU A 653 1.79 -4.54 36.41
C GLU A 653 0.25 -4.75 36.47
N ASN A 654 -0.53 -3.86 35.83
CA ASN A 654 -1.99 -3.81 35.90
C ASN A 654 -2.71 -4.28 34.62
N VAL A 655 -2.00 -4.68 33.56
CA VAL A 655 -2.64 -5.16 32.32
C VAL A 655 -2.86 -6.66 32.38
N ALA A 656 -4.13 -7.07 32.30
CA ALA A 656 -4.54 -8.46 32.28
C ALA A 656 -3.84 -9.25 31.14
N PRO A 657 -3.54 -10.55 31.34
CA PRO A 657 -2.64 -11.37 30.51
C PRO A 657 -3.29 -11.87 29.21
N ALA A 658 -3.94 -10.99 28.44
CA ALA A 658 -4.63 -11.38 27.21
C ALA A 658 -3.67 -11.53 26.00
N THR A 659 -2.49 -10.91 26.04
CA THR A 659 -1.47 -11.00 24.98
C THR A 659 -0.16 -11.55 25.53
N PRO A 660 0.49 -12.51 24.84
CA PRO A 660 1.84 -12.95 25.20
C PRO A 660 2.78 -11.74 25.10
N ASN A 661 3.27 -11.26 26.24
CA ASN A 661 4.22 -10.16 26.29
C ASN A 661 5.59 -10.70 25.87
N LEU A 662 6.13 -10.21 24.75
CA LEU A 662 7.50 -10.56 24.31
C LEU A 662 8.59 -9.95 25.22
N GLY A 663 8.18 -9.18 26.24
CA GLY A 663 9.03 -8.53 27.21
C GLY A 663 9.28 -7.06 26.86
N THR A 664 10.32 -6.51 27.47
CA THR A 664 10.73 -5.11 27.33
C THR A 664 12.21 -4.99 26.93
N PHE A 665 12.83 -6.09 26.53
CA PHE A 665 14.28 -6.22 26.42
C PHE A 665 14.90 -5.23 25.43
N HIS A 666 14.42 -5.14 24.20
CA HIS A 666 15.01 -4.25 23.20
C HIS A 666 14.80 -2.78 23.56
N ARG A 667 13.66 -2.43 24.16
CA ARG A 667 13.40 -1.07 24.67
C ARG A 667 14.26 -0.72 25.88
N GLU A 668 14.51 -1.65 26.79
CA GLU A 668 15.44 -1.44 27.89
C GLU A 668 16.88 -1.24 27.37
N GLN A 669 17.33 -2.11 26.46
CA GLN A 669 18.64 -1.99 25.84
C GLN A 669 18.80 -0.67 25.09
N LEU A 670 17.76 -0.17 24.42
CA LEU A 670 17.79 1.11 23.71
C LEU A 670 18.33 2.25 24.60
N PHE A 671 17.87 2.36 25.85
CA PHE A 671 18.31 3.42 26.76
C PHE A 671 19.67 3.15 27.43
N LEU A 672 20.23 1.95 27.27
CA LEU A 672 21.53 1.55 27.84
C LEU A 672 22.65 1.50 26.80
N THR A 673 22.34 1.16 25.54
CA THR A 673 23.34 0.88 24.51
C THR A 673 23.34 1.88 23.37
N HIS A 674 22.26 2.66 23.18
CA HIS A 674 22.19 3.58 22.04
C HIS A 674 23.34 4.60 22.07
N PRO A 675 24.00 4.90 20.93
CA PRO A 675 25.19 5.74 20.90
C PRO A 675 24.98 7.14 21.48
N TYR A 676 23.81 7.73 21.24
CA TYR A 676 23.51 9.11 21.60
C TYR A 676 22.64 9.24 22.86
N ARG A 677 22.48 8.17 23.65
CA ARG A 677 21.59 8.13 24.81
C ARG A 677 21.88 9.23 25.85
N GLN A 678 23.12 9.69 25.95
CA GLN A 678 23.51 10.76 26.89
C GLN A 678 22.88 12.12 26.55
N GLN A 679 22.53 12.35 25.28
CA GLN A 679 21.94 13.61 24.82
C GLN A 679 20.43 13.73 25.14
N ILE A 680 19.79 12.63 25.54
CA ILE A 680 18.34 12.58 25.76
C ILE A 680 17.92 13.60 26.83
N ILE A 681 18.62 13.64 27.97
CA ILE A 681 18.27 14.52 29.09
C ILE A 681 18.39 15.99 28.70
N VAL A 682 19.52 16.38 28.11
CA VAL A 682 19.79 17.78 27.73
C VAL A 682 18.72 18.26 26.74
N ASN A 683 18.44 17.46 25.71
CA ASN A 683 17.47 17.81 24.66
C ASN A 683 16.03 17.84 25.21
N LEU A 684 15.68 16.92 26.11
CA LEU A 684 14.36 16.90 26.77
C LEU A 684 14.14 18.15 27.62
N LEU A 685 15.13 18.54 28.43
CA LEU A 685 15.05 19.76 29.25
C LEU A 685 15.01 21.02 28.37
N TYR A 686 15.74 21.04 27.26
CA TYR A 686 15.68 22.14 26.30
C TYR A 686 14.28 22.30 25.71
N VAL A 687 13.65 21.21 25.27
CA VAL A 687 12.26 21.24 24.77
C VAL A 687 11.30 21.71 25.87
N PHE A 688 11.41 21.17 27.08
CA PHE A 688 10.58 21.55 28.24
C PHE A 688 10.57 23.06 28.49
N VAL A 689 11.76 23.68 28.46
CA VAL A 689 11.94 25.12 28.68
C VAL A 689 11.48 25.93 27.47
N SER A 690 11.70 25.45 26.24
CA SER A 690 11.36 26.17 25.02
C SER A 690 9.85 26.37 24.80
N ILE A 691 9.02 25.44 25.30
CA ILE A 691 7.54 25.53 25.20
C ILE A 691 6.98 26.71 26.00
N GLU A 692 7.64 27.16 27.08
CA GLU A 692 7.17 28.34 27.82
C GLU A 692 7.44 29.65 27.06
N MET A 693 8.56 29.71 26.35
CA MET A 693 9.01 30.93 25.67
C MET A 693 8.22 31.22 24.38
N THR A 694 7.34 30.31 23.96
CA THR A 694 6.55 30.41 22.72
C THR A 694 5.17 31.06 22.90
N GLY A 695 4.95 31.78 24.02
CA GLY A 695 3.67 32.21 24.62
C GLY A 695 2.57 32.91 23.78
N GLN A 696 2.66 32.98 22.45
CA GLN A 696 1.55 33.32 21.55
C GLN A 696 0.99 32.12 20.77
N SER A 697 1.75 31.03 20.60
CA SER A 697 1.37 29.89 19.76
C SER A 697 0.84 28.68 20.54
N VAL A 698 1.04 28.62 21.86
CA VAL A 698 0.62 27.50 22.74
C VAL A 698 -0.41 28.01 23.76
N GLN A 699 -1.58 27.37 23.83
CA GLN A 699 -2.56 27.67 24.88
C GLN A 699 -1.99 27.31 26.25
N PHE A 700 -2.30 28.12 27.27
CA PHE A 700 -1.73 27.95 28.61
C PHE A 700 -1.95 26.54 29.19
N GLU A 701 -3.13 25.94 28.99
CA GLU A 701 -3.44 24.58 29.46
C GLU A 701 -2.71 23.47 28.65
N GLN A 702 -2.48 23.70 27.36
CA GLN A 702 -1.84 22.71 26.48
C GLN A 702 -0.39 22.45 26.88
N LYS A 703 0.31 23.42 27.48
CA LYS A 703 1.70 23.25 27.92
C LYS A 703 1.87 22.15 28.95
N PHE A 704 0.88 21.97 29.84
CA PHE A 704 0.90 20.91 30.85
C PHE A 704 0.70 19.53 30.22
N ASN A 705 -0.17 19.44 29.20
CA ASN A 705 -0.35 18.22 28.42
C ASN A 705 0.95 17.81 27.71
N TYR A 706 1.68 18.77 27.15
CA TYR A 706 2.98 18.52 26.53
C TYR A 706 4.08 18.14 27.51
N ARG A 707 4.06 18.67 28.75
CA ARG A 707 5.05 18.34 29.79
C ARG A 707 4.81 16.98 30.44
N ARG A 708 3.56 16.50 30.49
CA ARG A 708 3.21 15.21 31.10
C ARG A 708 4.06 14.02 30.59
N PRO A 709 4.21 13.80 29.28
CA PRO A 709 5.12 12.80 28.72
C PRO A 709 6.56 12.95 29.20
N MET A 710 7.05 14.19 29.28
CA MET A 710 8.42 14.49 29.69
C MET A 710 8.67 14.08 31.14
N TYR A 711 7.70 14.30 32.04
CA TYR A 711 7.79 13.83 33.43
C TYR A 711 7.95 12.31 33.53
N ILE A 712 7.20 11.56 32.73
CA ILE A 712 7.26 10.09 32.70
C ILE A 712 8.63 9.62 32.18
N VAL A 713 9.14 10.25 31.12
CA VAL A 713 10.48 9.98 30.59
C VAL A 713 11.56 10.29 31.63
N MET A 714 11.49 11.44 32.30
CA MET A 714 12.45 11.83 33.33
C MET A 714 12.45 10.87 34.52
N ASP A 715 11.26 10.45 35.01
CA ASP A 715 11.15 9.47 36.10
C ASP A 715 11.81 8.13 35.74
N TYR A 716 11.59 7.64 34.52
CA TYR A 716 12.23 6.42 34.05
C TYR A 716 13.76 6.59 33.95
N LEU A 717 14.24 7.65 33.29
CA LEU A 717 15.67 7.85 33.07
C LEU A 717 16.43 8.11 34.38
N TRP A 718 15.80 8.70 35.39
CA TRP A 718 16.40 8.91 36.72
C TRP A 718 16.81 7.60 37.42
N LYS A 719 16.10 6.49 37.13
CA LYS A 719 16.41 5.16 37.66
C LYS A 719 17.72 4.61 37.10
N LEU A 720 18.12 5.05 35.90
CA LEU A 720 19.34 4.64 35.22
C LEU A 720 20.54 5.49 35.65
N ALA A 721 21.61 4.86 36.15
CA ALA A 721 22.76 5.55 36.75
C ALA A 721 23.45 6.54 35.80
N GLU A 722 23.66 6.16 34.53
CA GLU A 722 24.31 7.01 33.52
C GLU A 722 23.49 8.29 33.24
N HIS A 723 22.18 8.14 33.04
CA HIS A 723 21.28 9.28 32.78
C HIS A 723 21.12 10.19 33.99
N ARG A 724 21.06 9.61 35.20
CA ARG A 724 21.06 10.38 36.45
C ARG A 724 22.31 11.26 36.59
N ASN A 725 23.48 10.75 36.17
CA ASN A 725 24.70 11.56 36.19
C ASN A 725 24.60 12.78 35.27
N ASN A 726 23.92 12.68 34.11
CA ASN A 726 23.72 13.84 33.23
C ASN A 726 22.91 14.94 33.91
N PHE A 727 21.86 14.60 34.68
CA PHE A 727 21.15 15.59 35.49
C PHE A 727 22.07 16.26 36.52
N ILE A 728 22.92 15.49 37.20
CA ILE A 728 23.87 16.01 38.19
C ILE A 728 24.87 16.95 37.53
N THR A 729 25.41 16.60 36.36
CA THR A 729 26.33 17.45 35.60
C THR A 729 25.68 18.77 35.21
N LEU A 730 24.44 18.74 34.68
CA LEU A 730 23.70 19.96 34.35
C LEU A 730 23.40 20.83 35.58
N ALA A 731 23.14 20.21 36.74
CA ALA A 731 22.95 20.92 37.99
C ALA A 731 24.24 21.61 38.47
N GLN A 732 25.38 20.91 38.42
CA GLN A 732 26.70 21.45 38.78
C GLN A 732 27.14 22.59 37.85
N GLU A 733 26.86 22.46 36.55
CA GLU A 733 27.10 23.53 35.57
C GLU A 733 26.21 24.75 35.87
N ALA A 734 24.96 24.53 36.24
CA ALA A 734 24.05 25.59 36.66
C ALA A 734 24.51 26.31 37.94
N GLU A 735 24.93 25.57 38.96
CA GLU A 735 25.48 26.13 40.21
C GLU A 735 26.76 26.94 39.96
N SER A 736 27.62 26.47 39.06
CA SER A 736 28.86 27.17 38.71
C SER A 736 28.62 28.46 37.92
N ASN A 737 27.50 28.53 37.18
CA ASN A 737 27.17 29.62 36.27
C ASN A 737 25.91 30.40 36.71
N MET A 738 25.60 30.44 38.01
CA MET A 738 24.40 31.12 38.53
C MET A 738 24.34 32.61 38.20
N GLU A 739 25.50 33.27 38.06
CA GLU A 739 25.61 34.70 37.77
C GLU A 739 25.66 35.02 36.26
N ALA A 740 25.51 34.01 35.39
CA ALA A 740 25.52 34.22 33.95
C ALA A 740 24.36 35.12 33.50
N VAL A 741 24.62 35.98 32.52
CA VAL A 741 23.62 36.91 31.95
C VAL A 741 22.39 36.17 31.43
N GLN A 742 22.58 34.98 30.86
CA GLN A 742 21.51 34.07 30.53
C GLN A 742 21.50 32.92 31.55
N PRO A 743 20.38 32.68 32.24
CA PRO A 743 20.32 31.64 33.25
C PRO A 743 20.53 30.26 32.59
N PRO A 744 21.43 29.42 33.15
CA PRO A 744 21.66 28.06 32.71
C PRO A 744 20.37 27.26 32.52
N LEU A 745 20.40 26.31 31.57
CA LEU A 745 19.24 25.49 31.18
C LEU A 745 18.56 24.84 32.40
N PHE A 746 19.36 24.25 33.30
CA PHE A 746 18.84 23.54 34.46
C PHE A 746 18.13 24.47 35.45
N LEU A 747 18.62 25.70 35.67
CA LEU A 747 17.93 26.68 36.54
C LEU A 747 16.60 27.12 35.95
N ARG A 748 16.55 27.34 34.63
CA ARG A 748 15.29 27.66 33.92
C ARG A 748 14.28 26.53 34.06
N PHE A 749 14.73 25.28 33.90
CA PHE A 749 13.91 24.10 34.09
C PHE A 749 13.32 24.03 35.51
N ILE A 750 14.15 24.14 36.55
CA ILE A 750 13.69 24.08 37.95
C ILE A 750 12.70 25.20 38.27
N ASN A 751 12.94 26.42 37.79
CA ASN A 751 12.00 27.52 37.98
C ASN A 751 10.62 27.20 37.37
N LEU A 752 10.59 26.72 36.12
CA LEU A 752 9.34 26.33 35.47
C LEU A 752 8.65 25.16 36.16
N LEU A 753 9.41 24.17 36.62
CA LEU A 753 8.88 23.03 37.37
C LEU A 753 8.21 23.46 38.68
N MET A 754 8.84 24.38 39.44
CA MET A 754 8.25 24.91 40.67
C MET A 754 6.98 25.70 40.38
N ASN A 755 6.98 26.54 39.35
CA ASN A 755 5.80 27.32 38.95
C ASN A 755 4.63 26.40 38.55
N ASP A 756 4.91 25.34 37.78
CA ASP A 756 3.91 24.33 37.41
C ASP A 756 3.36 23.61 38.63
N ALA A 757 4.21 23.20 39.57
CA ALA A 757 3.79 22.48 40.77
C ALA A 757 2.87 23.33 41.66
N VAL A 758 3.18 24.61 41.83
CA VAL A 758 2.33 25.56 42.58
C VAL A 758 0.99 25.73 41.87
N PHE A 759 1.02 26.02 40.57
CA PHE A 759 -0.19 26.25 39.79
C PHE A 759 -1.11 25.02 39.75
N LEU A 760 -0.58 23.84 39.42
CA LEU A 760 -1.38 22.61 39.29
C LEU A 760 -1.96 22.16 40.64
N LEU A 761 -1.27 22.43 41.76
CA LEU A 761 -1.79 22.14 43.09
C LEU A 761 -2.97 23.04 43.43
N ASP A 762 -2.84 24.35 43.20
CA ASP A 762 -3.91 25.32 43.44
C ASP A 762 -5.14 25.02 42.55
N GLU A 763 -4.91 24.70 41.27
CA GLU A 763 -5.96 24.32 40.33
C GLU A 763 -6.64 23.01 40.74
N ALA A 764 -5.89 21.98 41.14
CA ALA A 764 -6.45 20.72 41.62
C ALA A 764 -7.31 20.92 42.89
N LEU A 765 -6.86 21.75 43.83
CA LEU A 765 -7.63 22.08 45.05
C LEU A 765 -8.90 22.87 44.70
N SER A 766 -8.81 23.84 43.79
CA SER A 766 -9.97 24.58 43.27
C SER A 766 -10.98 23.65 42.61
N ASN A 767 -10.54 22.76 41.72
CA ASN A 767 -11.37 21.78 41.05
C ASN A 767 -12.00 20.78 42.03
N MET A 768 -11.28 20.34 43.07
CA MET A 768 -11.85 19.50 44.13
C MET A 768 -12.92 20.24 44.96
N ALA A 769 -12.72 21.53 45.24
CA ALA A 769 -13.72 22.36 45.92
C ALA A 769 -14.97 22.53 45.05
N GLN A 770 -14.81 22.79 43.75
CA GLN A 770 -15.91 22.84 42.78
C GLN A 770 -16.64 21.49 42.71
N LEU A 771 -15.94 20.37 42.57
CA LEU A 771 -16.53 19.03 42.59
C LEU A 771 -17.32 18.78 43.88
N ARG A 772 -16.80 19.19 45.03
CA ARG A 772 -17.51 19.07 46.31
C ARG A 772 -18.79 19.92 46.34
N GLN A 773 -18.75 21.14 45.81
CA GLN A 773 -19.95 21.99 45.68
C GLN A 773 -20.98 21.35 44.75
N MET A 774 -20.55 20.80 43.62
CA MET A 774 -21.43 20.11 42.67
C MET A 774 -22.02 18.84 43.27
N LEU A 775 -21.24 18.05 44.01
CA LEU A 775 -21.73 16.89 44.75
C LEU A 775 -22.75 17.28 45.83
N GLN A 776 -22.48 18.33 46.61
CA GLN A 776 -23.43 18.85 47.60
C GLN A 776 -24.71 19.36 46.96
N ALA A 777 -24.64 20.07 45.83
CA ALA A 777 -25.80 20.51 45.06
C ALA A 777 -26.61 19.34 44.49
N ARG A 778 -25.94 18.23 44.16
CA ARG A 778 -26.55 16.97 43.74
C ARG A 778 -27.26 16.26 44.90
N GLU A 779 -26.63 16.19 46.06
CA GLU A 779 -27.20 15.58 47.28
C GLU A 779 -28.34 16.42 47.90
N SER A 780 -28.28 17.75 47.81
CA SER A 780 -29.32 18.67 48.29
C SER A 780 -30.57 18.72 47.39
N GLY A 781 -30.53 18.07 46.22
CA GLY A 781 -31.61 18.06 45.24
C GLY A 781 -31.75 19.35 44.43
N GLU A 782 -30.83 20.31 44.58
CA GLU A 782 -30.78 21.54 43.77
C GLU A 782 -30.43 21.26 42.31
N TRP A 783 -29.64 20.21 42.05
CA TRP A 783 -29.30 19.72 40.71
C TRP A 783 -30.53 19.40 39.84
N ASN A 784 -31.61 18.91 40.45
CA ASN A 784 -32.86 18.59 39.75
C ASN A 784 -33.66 19.85 39.34
N LYS A 785 -33.30 21.03 39.87
CA LYS A 785 -33.93 22.31 39.57
C LYS A 785 -33.20 23.10 38.47
N LEU A 786 -31.98 22.71 38.12
CA LEU A 786 -31.21 23.35 37.04
C LEU A 786 -31.82 23.03 35.66
N PRO A 787 -31.77 23.95 34.68
CA PRO A 787 -32.18 23.69 33.30
C PRO A 787 -31.42 22.51 32.67
N PRO A 788 -32.02 21.78 31.71
CA PRO A 788 -31.39 20.61 31.08
C PRO A 788 -30.00 20.89 30.48
N ASN A 789 -29.82 22.05 29.83
CA ASN A 789 -28.55 22.46 29.22
C ASN A 789 -27.42 22.67 30.23
N GLU A 790 -27.73 23.15 31.44
CA GLU A 790 -26.74 23.36 32.49
C GLU A 790 -26.35 22.04 33.16
N ARG A 791 -27.25 21.05 33.19
CA ARG A 791 -26.94 19.69 33.65
C ARG A 791 -25.99 18.96 32.70
N GLU A 792 -26.13 19.15 31.39
CA GLU A 792 -25.24 18.54 30.38
C GLU A 792 -23.86 19.20 30.33
N GLN A 793 -23.73 20.50 30.61
CA GLN A 793 -22.43 21.16 30.70
C GLN A 793 -21.64 20.85 31.98
N GLN A 794 -22.35 20.45 33.04
CA GLN A 794 -21.80 20.23 34.38
C GLN A 794 -21.66 18.75 34.75
N ALA A 795 -22.13 17.82 33.90
CA ALA A 795 -22.00 16.37 34.04
C ALA A 795 -20.80 15.85 33.21
#